data_AF-A0A934LHB9-F1
#
_entry.id   AF-A0A934LHB9-F1
#
_cell.length_a   1.000
_cell.length_b   1.000
_cell.length_c   1.000
_cell.angle_alpha   90.00
_cell.angle_beta   90.00
_cell.angle_gamma   90.00
#
_symmetry.space_group_name_H-M   'P 1'
#
loop_
_entity.id
_entity.type
_entity.pdbx_description
1 polymer ?
#
loop_
_entity_poly.entity_id
_entity_poly.type
_entity_poly.pdbx_seq_one_letter_code
_entity_poly.pdbx_strand_id
1 'polypeptide(L)'
;MKSSLLRRWIIFLTCCLVLLVSIGAILNRRSAEARATRGWELATEVQDMPYRQPIGGVNVELTQYALEELDTQLQAIDSLGFTWLRQTVYWSRVEPEQGTLDWSVYDPIVEAVAKYPHLKLVLVLDSAPRWARHHDAPDNAYAPPASVEAFANFARAVAERYGATVDHYQVWDEPNIRDHWGSLDPRPALYVAMLKAAYTAIHEADGQATVMAAALAPNVEDGPENLSDVLYLRAIYDLGGKDSFDAAAGKPYGYSASPDDRTTDAGTLNFSRLILLREEMVAHGDGAKPLWGSNFGWNALPADWSGPPSIWGQVSAANQIAYTQVAYQRAENEWAWVGGLILQHWQPDAPADDPIQGFAIAPHLVEWQAAGLPFKHDALLPGLYPAVNPFTVYEGDWQFSDLGADAGTVDPNDPNVYDIKNSIRVTFRGTDFAMLVRRDDYVAYLAITIDGHTANDLPTNKQGESFLILTSPARQPTTDLIPVASGLDDGLHVAEIIHRPWQGDDRWAIAGFAIASAPDTLPYQRVQVIAAIFGLLAVIGIAGSAYRLPFRQVKMPSREALQNIADVAITLLVSFIFVIGVVLSWGDMVTTFLRRDTPALIVSLTSMSVAYYSPIVWGTLAALAVFGVIVFNRPLMGLLAVLFWSAYFTANLDAYVQLIAVVEVMLAISAAAIIGRGLYEWAKIRRSTSPRKTTFAPHVTLLNLWNRLSTLDIVLMMFFGLAVISLSWADLRSEALRELRTMIIDPLAFYVLLRLARLKEKDLALLAEGLILTGTMVALVGLYNYITETYVVFTPEGAKRLVGIYGSPNSVALELGRCLPFAFAYLILPVGWWRRVYAGVGGAIMLLAVLLTQSMGAIAFGLPAAFVVIILGWQGRRAWLPLGGLAIAGGVALIPLSLVVPRLRHIFDFDNIRINVWRSAIELIKDHPITGVGLDQFLYAYRGRYILSEAWADPDLSHPHNVVLDYWVRLGIFGVLIGVWLQVAFWRTAVSAYQQVRKSNPLLLAIVLGAMGSMADFLAHGMIDSAYFAINLSFIFMLLLVLVQEIGNTAKNLEQSESRHHPDVG
;
A
#
# COMPACT_ATOMS: atom_id res chain seq x y z
N MET A 1 21.00 11.79 50.59
CA MET A 1 20.91 10.68 49.61
C MET A 1 19.50 10.15 49.37
N LYS A 2 18.64 9.92 50.39
CA LYS A 2 17.26 9.41 50.17
C LYS A 2 16.33 10.39 49.41
N SER A 3 16.47 11.70 49.62
CA SER A 3 15.62 12.72 48.97
C SER A 3 15.83 12.83 47.46
N SER A 4 17.04 12.61 46.95
CA SER A 4 17.34 12.67 45.51
C SER A 4 16.83 11.44 44.76
N LEU A 5 16.73 10.29 45.43
CA LEU A 5 16.22 9.05 44.84
C LEU A 5 14.69 9.08 44.76
N LEU A 6 14.04 9.57 45.81
CA LEU A 6 12.58 9.79 45.85
C LEU A 6 12.13 10.76 44.76
N ARG A 7 12.85 11.88 44.56
CA ARG A 7 12.55 12.86 43.49
C ARG A 7 12.62 12.23 42.09
N ARG A 8 13.53 11.28 41.85
CA ARG A 8 13.65 10.58 40.55
C ARG A 8 12.50 9.61 40.33
N TRP A 9 12.10 8.87 41.34
CA TRP A 9 10.91 8.01 41.29
C TRP A 9 9.63 8.83 41.09
N ILE A 10 9.49 9.97 41.76
CA ILE A 10 8.36 10.88 41.55
C ILE A 10 8.33 11.35 40.09
N ILE A 11 9.44 11.84 39.53
CA ILE A 11 9.49 12.27 38.12
C ILE A 11 9.13 11.11 37.17
N PHE A 12 9.71 9.92 37.38
CA PHE A 12 9.41 8.74 36.56
C PHE A 12 7.95 8.33 36.63
N LEU A 13 7.37 8.25 37.83
CA LEU A 13 5.96 7.90 38.04
C LEU A 13 5.03 8.98 37.50
N THR A 14 5.36 10.26 37.63
CA THR A 14 4.62 11.36 37.01
C THR A 14 4.66 11.26 35.49
N CYS A 15 5.82 10.98 34.88
CA CYS A 15 5.89 10.78 33.43
C CYS A 15 5.11 9.52 32.99
N CYS A 16 5.16 8.41 33.74
CA CYS A 16 4.31 7.24 33.46
C CYS A 16 2.81 7.56 33.57
N LEU A 17 2.39 8.34 34.57
CA LEU A 17 1.00 8.77 34.72
C LEU A 17 0.56 9.69 33.57
N VAL A 18 1.40 10.65 33.18
CA VAL A 18 1.14 11.52 32.02
C VAL A 18 1.02 10.69 30.74
N LEU A 19 1.88 9.69 30.53
CA LEU A 19 1.78 8.79 29.38
C LEU A 19 0.45 8.01 29.37
N LEU A 20 0.03 7.46 30.52
CA LEU A 20 -1.24 6.74 30.63
C LEU A 20 -2.44 7.65 30.38
N VAL A 21 -2.44 8.87 30.92
CA VAL A 21 -3.49 9.86 30.69
C VAL A 21 -3.52 10.29 29.23
N SER A 22 -2.37 10.51 28.59
CA SER A 22 -2.27 10.81 27.15
C SER A 22 -2.83 9.68 26.29
N ILE A 23 -2.49 8.42 26.59
CA ILE A 23 -3.05 7.26 25.88
C ILE A 23 -4.56 7.18 26.08
N GLY A 24 -5.04 7.30 27.31
CA GLY A 24 -6.47 7.31 27.63
C GLY A 24 -7.23 8.44 26.92
N ALA A 25 -6.65 9.64 26.85
CA ALA A 25 -7.21 10.77 26.13
C ALA A 25 -7.29 10.52 24.62
N ILE A 26 -6.24 9.95 24.02
CA ILE A 26 -6.23 9.58 22.59
C ILE A 26 -7.30 8.52 22.30
N LEU A 27 -7.36 7.45 23.10
CA LEU A 27 -8.34 6.37 22.92
C LEU A 27 -9.78 6.88 23.09
N ASN A 28 -10.04 7.68 24.13
CA ASN A 28 -11.37 8.26 24.36
C ASN A 28 -11.78 9.22 23.23
N ARG A 29 -10.84 10.04 22.73
CA ARG A 29 -11.12 10.97 21.63
C ARG A 29 -11.32 10.27 20.30
N ARG A 30 -10.52 9.24 19.99
CA ARG A 30 -10.77 8.37 18.83
C ARG A 30 -12.13 7.68 18.92
N SER A 31 -12.52 7.19 20.10
CA SER A 31 -13.85 6.59 20.30
C SER A 31 -14.99 7.61 20.14
N ALA A 32 -14.80 8.85 20.58
CA ALA A 32 -15.79 9.92 20.41
C ALA A 32 -15.89 10.37 18.95
N GLU A 33 -14.76 10.52 18.26
CA GLU A 33 -14.67 10.80 16.83
C GLU A 33 -15.36 9.70 16.03
N ALA A 34 -15.01 8.42 16.26
CA ALA A 34 -15.63 7.29 15.59
C ALA A 34 -17.15 7.21 15.81
N ARG A 35 -17.66 7.59 16.99
CA ARG A 35 -19.12 7.71 17.21
C ARG A 35 -19.74 8.87 16.45
N ALA A 36 -19.04 10.00 16.39
CA ALA A 36 -19.52 11.18 15.69
C ALA A 36 -19.53 10.98 14.18
N THR A 37 -18.57 10.25 13.60
CA THR A 37 -18.44 10.07 12.15
C THR A 37 -18.96 8.70 11.67
N ARG A 38 -19.64 7.93 12.52
CA ARG A 38 -20.15 6.61 12.13
C ARG A 38 -21.23 6.73 11.07
N GLY A 39 -21.15 5.91 10.03
CA GLY A 39 -22.05 5.95 8.86
C GLY A 39 -21.75 7.06 7.87
N TRP A 40 -20.79 7.93 8.18
CA TRP A 40 -20.27 8.93 7.24
C TRP A 40 -19.33 8.24 6.27
N GLU A 41 -19.73 8.12 5.01
CA GLU A 41 -18.90 7.48 3.98
C GLU A 41 -18.51 8.51 2.90
N LEU A 42 -17.20 8.68 2.71
CA LEU A 42 -16.65 9.63 1.73
C LEU A 42 -16.58 8.94 0.37
N ALA A 43 -17.44 9.35 -0.57
CA ALA A 43 -17.46 8.79 -1.91
C ALA A 43 -16.14 9.03 -2.68
N THR A 44 -15.30 9.98 -2.23
CA THR A 44 -13.96 10.25 -2.77
C THR A 44 -12.89 9.26 -2.31
N GLU A 45 -13.18 8.45 -1.28
CA GLU A 45 -12.26 7.43 -0.74
C GLU A 45 -12.72 5.99 -1.00
N VAL A 46 -14.02 5.79 -1.21
CA VAL A 46 -14.64 4.45 -1.39
C VAL A 46 -15.09 4.26 -2.82
N GLN A 47 -14.37 3.41 -3.56
CA GLN A 47 -14.70 3.08 -4.95
C GLN A 47 -15.98 2.24 -5.10
N ASP A 48 -16.21 1.30 -4.18
CA ASP A 48 -17.37 0.39 -4.18
C ASP A 48 -18.62 1.08 -3.60
N MET A 49 -19.12 2.08 -4.32
CA MET A 49 -20.31 2.86 -3.96
C MET A 49 -21.36 2.80 -5.07
N PRO A 50 -22.67 2.77 -4.75
CA PRO A 50 -23.70 2.94 -5.76
C PRO A 50 -23.66 4.35 -6.34
N TYR A 51 -24.10 4.50 -7.59
CA TYR A 51 -24.36 5.83 -8.12
C TYR A 51 -25.49 6.50 -7.35
N ARG A 52 -25.33 7.78 -7.07
CA ARG A 52 -26.28 8.57 -6.31
C ARG A 52 -27.59 8.71 -7.06
N GLN A 53 -28.67 8.34 -6.39
CA GLN A 53 -30.04 8.48 -6.87
C GLN A 53 -30.74 9.66 -6.17
N PRO A 54 -31.84 10.19 -6.73
CA PRO A 54 -32.70 11.11 -6.00
C PRO A 54 -33.18 10.44 -4.70
N ILE A 55 -33.08 11.10 -3.55
CA ILE A 55 -33.42 10.44 -2.28
C ILE A 55 -34.88 10.63 -1.87
N GLY A 56 -35.58 11.64 -2.41
CA GLY A 56 -36.92 12.02 -1.96
C GLY A 56 -38.00 11.05 -2.41
N GLY A 57 -38.68 10.40 -1.46
CA GLY A 57 -39.84 9.57 -1.75
C GLY A 57 -40.93 9.63 -0.68
N VAL A 58 -42.09 9.08 -1.01
CA VAL A 58 -43.24 9.00 -0.12
C VAL A 58 -43.98 7.67 -0.29
N ASN A 59 -44.42 7.07 0.83
CA ASN A 59 -45.30 5.90 0.82
C ASN A 59 -46.72 6.34 0.45
N VAL A 60 -47.36 5.62 -0.46
CA VAL A 60 -48.71 5.94 -0.96
C VAL A 60 -49.61 4.70 -0.91
N GLU A 61 -50.90 4.93 -0.69
CA GLU A 61 -51.95 3.91 -0.88
C GLU A 61 -52.96 4.46 -1.88
N LEU A 62 -52.58 4.47 -3.16
CA LEU A 62 -53.34 5.10 -4.24
C LEU A 62 -54.64 4.34 -4.54
N THR A 63 -54.78 3.09 -4.08
CA THR A 63 -55.99 2.28 -4.30
C THR A 63 -57.22 2.81 -3.55
N GLN A 64 -57.03 3.73 -2.59
CA GLN A 64 -58.12 4.36 -1.85
C GLN A 64 -58.82 5.50 -2.63
N TYR A 65 -58.18 6.05 -3.66
CA TYR A 65 -58.70 7.21 -4.39
C TYR A 65 -59.51 6.81 -5.62
N ALA A 66 -60.55 7.59 -5.94
CA ALA A 66 -61.21 7.48 -7.22
C ALA A 66 -60.31 8.01 -8.36
N LEU A 67 -60.52 7.55 -9.59
CA LEU A 67 -59.73 7.95 -10.76
C LEU A 67 -59.68 9.48 -10.98
N GLU A 68 -60.76 10.18 -10.63
CA GLU A 68 -60.87 11.64 -10.76
C GLU A 68 -60.03 12.38 -9.70
N GLU A 69 -59.77 11.75 -8.55
CA GLU A 69 -59.00 12.32 -7.44
C GLU A 69 -57.50 12.02 -7.56
N LEU A 70 -57.16 10.89 -8.20
CA LEU A 70 -55.79 10.40 -8.33
C LEU A 70 -54.85 11.45 -8.94
N ASP A 71 -55.29 12.13 -10.00
CA ASP A 71 -54.48 13.17 -10.66
C ASP A 71 -54.20 14.37 -9.73
N THR A 72 -55.18 14.76 -8.91
CA THR A 72 -55.02 15.85 -7.93
C THR A 72 -54.00 15.47 -6.85
N GLN A 73 -54.03 14.22 -6.39
CA GLN A 73 -53.07 13.73 -5.39
C GLN A 73 -51.65 13.64 -5.97
N LEU A 74 -51.50 13.12 -7.20
CA LEU A 74 -50.21 13.03 -7.88
C LEU A 74 -49.61 14.41 -8.16
N GLN A 75 -50.43 15.37 -8.60
CA GLN A 75 -49.99 16.75 -8.79
C GLN A 75 -49.51 17.38 -7.47
N ALA A 76 -50.20 17.10 -6.35
CA ALA A 76 -49.79 17.59 -5.05
C ALA A 76 -48.46 16.97 -4.57
N ILE A 77 -48.27 15.67 -4.79
CA ILE A 77 -47.02 14.97 -4.49
C ILE A 77 -45.85 15.52 -5.33
N ASP A 78 -46.05 15.67 -6.65
CA ASP A 78 -45.06 16.26 -7.56
C ASP A 78 -44.69 17.70 -7.17
N SER A 79 -45.67 18.49 -6.71
CA SER A 79 -45.43 19.88 -6.26
C SER A 79 -44.49 20.00 -5.06
N LEU A 80 -44.41 18.97 -4.22
CA LEU A 80 -43.47 18.88 -3.09
C LEU A 80 -42.07 18.42 -3.51
N GLY A 81 -41.90 18.00 -4.77
CA GLY A 81 -40.62 17.56 -5.34
C GLY A 81 -40.25 16.12 -5.03
N PHE A 82 -41.19 15.29 -4.59
CA PHE A 82 -40.94 13.86 -4.42
C PHE A 82 -40.65 13.20 -5.77
N THR A 83 -39.75 12.22 -5.78
CA THR A 83 -39.42 11.41 -6.97
C THR A 83 -40.01 10.01 -6.84
N TRP A 84 -39.85 9.36 -5.69
CA TRP A 84 -40.27 7.97 -5.52
C TRP A 84 -41.65 7.85 -4.88
N LEU A 85 -42.52 7.05 -5.51
CA LEU A 85 -43.81 6.63 -4.97
C LEU A 85 -43.74 5.15 -4.64
N ARG A 86 -43.77 4.81 -3.34
CA ARG A 86 -43.78 3.42 -2.91
C ARG A 86 -45.22 2.95 -2.73
N GLN A 87 -45.67 2.07 -3.63
CA GLN A 87 -47.06 1.57 -3.71
C GLN A 87 -47.07 0.05 -3.59
N THR A 88 -47.93 -0.49 -2.71
CA THR A 88 -48.10 -1.94 -2.56
C THR A 88 -49.03 -2.50 -3.62
N VAL A 89 -48.62 -3.61 -4.23
CA VAL A 89 -49.41 -4.46 -5.13
C VAL A 89 -49.74 -5.75 -4.39
N TYR A 90 -50.98 -5.88 -3.94
CA TYR A 90 -51.45 -7.04 -3.19
C TYR A 90 -51.74 -8.18 -4.16
N TRP A 91 -50.95 -9.26 -4.11
CA TRP A 91 -51.19 -10.46 -4.93
C TRP A 91 -52.60 -11.01 -4.72
N SER A 92 -53.12 -10.93 -3.49
CA SER A 92 -54.49 -11.36 -3.17
C SER A 92 -55.59 -10.59 -3.91
N ARG A 93 -55.32 -9.35 -4.34
CA ARG A 93 -56.25 -8.54 -5.14
C ARG A 93 -56.05 -8.79 -6.64
N VAL A 94 -54.82 -9.03 -7.07
CA VAL A 94 -54.49 -9.29 -8.47
C VAL A 94 -54.89 -10.70 -8.90
N GLU A 95 -54.73 -11.72 -8.05
CA GLU A 95 -55.03 -13.11 -8.37
C GLU A 95 -55.94 -13.76 -7.31
N PRO A 96 -57.20 -13.29 -7.18
CA PRO A 96 -58.12 -13.78 -6.15
C PRO A 96 -58.39 -15.29 -6.29
N GLU A 97 -58.42 -15.80 -7.52
CA GLU A 97 -58.51 -17.22 -7.87
C GLU A 97 -57.32 -17.62 -8.74
N GLN A 98 -56.77 -18.82 -8.51
CA GLN A 98 -55.58 -19.30 -9.21
C GLN A 98 -55.76 -19.25 -10.74
N GLY A 99 -54.85 -18.57 -11.42
CA GLY A 99 -54.83 -18.39 -12.87
C GLY A 99 -55.75 -17.29 -13.41
N THR A 100 -56.50 -16.58 -12.55
CA THR A 100 -57.38 -15.48 -12.95
C THR A 100 -56.83 -14.15 -12.44
N LEU A 101 -56.13 -13.44 -13.32
CA LEU A 101 -55.51 -12.15 -13.01
C LEU A 101 -56.47 -10.99 -13.30
N ASP A 102 -56.67 -10.12 -12.31
CA ASP A 102 -57.44 -8.88 -12.37
C ASP A 102 -56.54 -7.66 -12.12
N TRP A 103 -56.40 -6.83 -13.15
CA TRP A 103 -55.55 -5.64 -13.14
C TRP A 103 -56.35 -4.33 -13.04
N SER A 104 -57.68 -4.39 -12.88
CA SER A 104 -58.56 -3.23 -12.99
C SER A 104 -58.25 -2.12 -11.98
N VAL A 105 -57.64 -2.47 -10.84
CA VAL A 105 -57.24 -1.53 -9.79
C VAL A 105 -55.89 -0.89 -10.08
N TYR A 106 -54.93 -1.65 -10.60
CA TYR A 106 -53.54 -1.20 -10.71
C TYR A 106 -53.20 -0.57 -12.07
N ASP A 107 -53.84 -1.00 -13.16
CA ASP A 107 -53.61 -0.40 -14.48
C ASP A 107 -53.84 1.12 -14.47
N PRO A 108 -54.96 1.64 -13.94
CA PRO A 108 -55.19 3.09 -13.95
C PRO A 108 -54.20 3.85 -13.07
N ILE A 109 -53.67 3.22 -12.01
CA ILE A 109 -52.67 3.83 -11.12
C ILE A 109 -51.34 4.00 -11.86
N VAL A 110 -50.86 2.92 -12.49
CA VAL A 110 -49.61 2.95 -13.26
C VAL A 110 -49.73 3.94 -14.42
N GLU A 111 -50.85 3.93 -15.15
CA GLU A 111 -51.13 4.87 -16.23
C GLU A 111 -51.20 6.34 -15.76
N ALA A 112 -51.74 6.60 -14.57
CA ALA A 112 -51.80 7.95 -14.01
C ALA A 112 -50.41 8.47 -13.61
N VAL A 113 -49.60 7.63 -12.95
CA VAL A 113 -48.23 8.02 -12.56
C VAL A 113 -47.35 8.23 -13.78
N ALA A 114 -47.51 7.43 -14.85
CA ALA A 114 -46.75 7.56 -16.10
C ALA A 114 -46.91 8.93 -16.80
N LYS A 115 -47.93 9.72 -16.45
CA LYS A 115 -48.12 11.09 -16.95
C LYS A 115 -47.14 12.10 -16.32
N TYR A 116 -46.49 11.74 -15.22
CA TYR A 116 -45.58 12.59 -14.46
C TYR A 116 -44.14 12.11 -14.64
N PRO A 117 -43.33 12.75 -15.49
CA PRO A 117 -41.99 12.26 -15.84
C PRO A 117 -40.98 12.28 -14.67
N HIS A 118 -41.28 13.02 -13.60
CA HIS A 118 -40.46 13.10 -12.40
C HIS A 118 -40.81 12.05 -11.35
N LEU A 119 -42.01 11.44 -11.43
CA LEU A 119 -42.46 10.44 -10.47
C LEU A 119 -42.09 9.03 -10.94
N LYS A 120 -41.58 8.21 -10.03
CA LYS A 120 -41.16 6.83 -10.28
C LYS A 120 -41.79 5.90 -9.26
N LEU A 121 -42.34 4.78 -9.73
CA LEU A 121 -42.94 3.76 -8.88
C LEU A 121 -41.91 2.78 -8.33
N VAL A 122 -42.02 2.51 -7.04
CA VAL A 122 -41.48 1.31 -6.39
C VAL A 122 -42.66 0.43 -6.05
N LEU A 123 -42.85 -0.67 -6.79
CA LEU A 123 -43.95 -1.60 -6.56
C LEU A 123 -43.55 -2.65 -5.53
N VAL A 124 -44.28 -2.70 -4.40
CA VAL A 124 -44.06 -3.69 -3.34
C VAL A 124 -44.96 -4.89 -3.61
N LEU A 125 -44.37 -6.04 -3.92
CA LEU A 125 -45.08 -7.29 -4.19
C LEU A 125 -45.33 -8.01 -2.86
N ASP A 126 -46.58 -8.03 -2.42
CA ASP A 126 -46.93 -8.46 -1.07
C ASP A 126 -48.30 -9.18 -0.99
N SER A 127 -48.59 -9.77 0.17
CA SER A 127 -49.78 -10.60 0.45
C SER A 127 -49.83 -11.89 -0.38
N ALA A 128 -50.56 -12.89 0.10
CA ALA A 128 -50.87 -14.11 -0.65
C ALA A 128 -52.40 -14.32 -0.75
N PRO A 129 -52.94 -14.64 -1.95
CA PRO A 129 -54.33 -15.03 -2.09
C PRO A 129 -54.63 -16.29 -1.30
N ARG A 130 -55.88 -16.49 -0.89
CA ARG A 130 -56.27 -17.57 0.03
C ARG A 130 -55.82 -18.95 -0.46
N TRP A 131 -55.83 -19.19 -1.78
CA TRP A 131 -55.42 -20.45 -2.39
C TRP A 131 -53.89 -20.70 -2.33
N ALA A 132 -53.08 -19.66 -2.13
CA ALA A 132 -51.62 -19.72 -2.13
C ALA A 132 -50.97 -19.58 -0.74
N ARG A 133 -51.73 -19.31 0.32
CA ARG A 133 -51.22 -19.09 1.68
C ARG A 133 -50.63 -20.36 2.30
N HIS A 134 -49.61 -20.19 3.16
CA HIS A 134 -49.04 -21.28 3.94
C HIS A 134 -50.12 -22.01 4.77
N HIS A 135 -50.06 -23.34 4.79
CA HIS A 135 -51.08 -24.20 5.40
C HIS A 135 -51.25 -24.01 6.92
N ASP A 136 -50.20 -23.54 7.61
CA ASP A 136 -50.24 -23.22 9.04
C ASP A 136 -50.93 -21.88 9.36
N ALA A 137 -51.18 -21.04 8.34
CA ALA A 137 -51.78 -19.71 8.50
C ALA A 137 -52.80 -19.39 7.38
N PRO A 138 -53.79 -20.27 7.10
CA PRO A 138 -54.63 -20.18 5.91
C PRO A 138 -55.55 -18.94 5.89
N ASP A 139 -55.89 -18.41 7.06
CA ASP A 139 -56.81 -17.29 7.20
C ASP A 139 -56.10 -15.92 7.39
N ASN A 140 -54.77 -15.90 7.57
CA ASN A 140 -54.01 -14.66 7.72
C ASN A 140 -53.62 -14.08 6.34
N ALA A 141 -53.90 -12.80 6.09
CA ALA A 141 -53.62 -12.13 4.82
C ALA A 141 -52.13 -11.99 4.49
N TYR A 142 -51.29 -11.89 5.52
CA TYR A 142 -49.84 -11.77 5.42
C TYR A 142 -49.13 -13.11 5.60
N ALA A 143 -49.85 -14.23 5.47
CA ALA A 143 -49.21 -15.54 5.46
C ALA A 143 -48.26 -15.64 4.27
N PRO A 144 -47.02 -16.14 4.48
CA PRO A 144 -46.10 -16.34 3.37
C PRO A 144 -46.70 -17.35 2.37
N PRO A 145 -46.26 -17.34 1.11
CA PRO A 145 -46.73 -18.31 0.13
C PRO A 145 -46.38 -19.74 0.53
N ALA A 146 -47.31 -20.67 0.31
CA ALA A 146 -47.05 -22.11 0.40
C ALA A 146 -46.14 -22.60 -0.73
N SER A 147 -46.09 -21.89 -1.86
CA SER A 147 -45.24 -22.19 -3.02
C SER A 147 -44.45 -20.96 -3.45
N VAL A 148 -43.12 -21.08 -3.39
CA VAL A 148 -42.17 -20.08 -3.92
C VAL A 148 -42.39 -19.85 -5.41
N GLU A 149 -42.67 -20.91 -6.18
CA GLU A 149 -42.91 -20.83 -7.62
C GLU A 149 -44.18 -20.04 -7.95
N ALA A 150 -45.25 -20.20 -7.15
CA ALA A 150 -46.48 -19.44 -7.36
C ALA A 150 -46.26 -17.93 -7.17
N PHE A 151 -45.49 -17.54 -6.13
CA PHE A 151 -45.14 -16.14 -5.92
C PHE A 151 -44.21 -15.61 -7.03
N ALA A 152 -43.27 -16.42 -7.51
CA ALA A 152 -42.40 -16.05 -8.63
C ALA A 152 -43.18 -15.83 -9.94
N ASN A 153 -44.20 -16.65 -10.21
CA ASN A 153 -45.08 -16.46 -11.37
C ASN A 153 -45.90 -15.16 -11.27
N PHE A 154 -46.36 -14.80 -10.06
CA PHE A 154 -46.99 -13.51 -9.83
C PHE A 154 -46.00 -12.35 -10.07
N ALA A 155 -44.79 -12.43 -9.51
CA ALA A 155 -43.76 -11.43 -9.72
C ALA A 155 -43.41 -11.24 -11.21
N ARG A 156 -43.30 -12.34 -11.97
CA ARG A 156 -43.17 -12.33 -13.43
C ARG A 156 -44.34 -11.62 -14.10
N ALA A 157 -45.58 -11.96 -13.74
CA ALA A 157 -46.76 -11.37 -14.36
C ALA A 157 -46.84 -9.85 -14.14
N VAL A 158 -46.40 -9.36 -12.97
CA VAL A 158 -46.29 -7.91 -12.70
C VAL A 158 -45.20 -7.28 -13.57
N ALA A 159 -44.01 -7.88 -13.64
CA ALA A 159 -42.89 -7.37 -14.45
C ALA A 159 -43.19 -7.39 -15.96
N GLU A 160 -43.77 -8.47 -16.49
CA GLU A 160 -44.20 -8.55 -17.90
C GLU A 160 -45.22 -7.47 -18.26
N ARG A 161 -46.08 -7.11 -17.29
CA ARG A 161 -47.13 -6.11 -17.51
C ARG A 161 -46.62 -4.68 -17.42
N TYR A 162 -45.77 -4.38 -16.44
CA TYR A 162 -45.40 -3.01 -16.09
C TYR A 162 -43.94 -2.63 -16.36
N GLY A 163 -43.07 -3.55 -16.80
CA GLY A 163 -41.63 -3.31 -17.02
C GLY A 163 -41.28 -2.21 -18.04
N ALA A 164 -42.23 -1.77 -18.88
CA ALA A 164 -42.03 -0.60 -19.74
C ALA A 164 -42.17 0.75 -19.01
N THR A 165 -42.65 0.76 -17.76
CA THR A 165 -42.99 1.97 -16.98
C THR A 165 -42.43 1.92 -15.57
N VAL A 166 -42.23 0.73 -15.01
CA VAL A 166 -41.77 0.50 -13.64
C VAL A 166 -40.43 -0.20 -13.67
N ASP A 167 -39.42 0.47 -13.11
CA ASP A 167 -38.06 -0.07 -13.03
C ASP A 167 -37.75 -0.72 -11.66
N HIS A 168 -38.58 -0.53 -10.63
CA HIS A 168 -38.25 -0.92 -9.24
C HIS A 168 -39.32 -1.82 -8.61
N TYR A 169 -38.90 -2.99 -8.12
CA TYR A 169 -39.77 -4.00 -7.51
C TYR A 169 -39.22 -4.41 -6.14
N GLN A 170 -40.00 -4.24 -5.07
CA GLN A 170 -39.65 -4.73 -3.74
C GLN A 170 -40.32 -6.08 -3.48
N VAL A 171 -39.54 -7.09 -3.10
CA VAL A 171 -40.05 -8.45 -2.83
C VAL A 171 -40.40 -8.59 -1.35
N TRP A 172 -41.72 -8.54 -1.06
CA TRP A 172 -42.33 -8.59 0.27
C TRP A 172 -42.07 -7.36 1.16
N ASP A 173 -42.78 -7.26 2.28
CA ASP A 173 -42.56 -6.25 3.31
C ASP A 173 -42.45 -6.91 4.70
N GLU A 174 -41.55 -6.43 5.55
CA GLU A 174 -41.41 -6.85 6.96
C GLU A 174 -41.46 -8.38 7.27
N PRO A 175 -40.76 -9.25 6.50
CA PRO A 175 -40.79 -10.71 6.73
C PRO A 175 -40.10 -11.13 8.04
N ASN A 176 -39.55 -10.17 8.78
CA ASN A 176 -38.81 -10.33 10.02
C ASN A 176 -39.68 -10.14 11.28
N ILE A 177 -40.96 -9.82 11.13
CA ILE A 177 -41.92 -9.76 12.25
C ILE A 177 -43.05 -10.77 12.08
N ARG A 178 -43.54 -11.30 13.21
CA ARG A 178 -44.60 -12.32 13.26
C ARG A 178 -45.89 -11.86 12.58
N ASP A 179 -46.29 -10.63 12.85
CA ASP A 179 -47.58 -10.09 12.40
C ASP A 179 -47.67 -10.00 10.87
N HIS A 180 -46.55 -9.74 10.21
CA HIS A 180 -46.44 -9.64 8.75
C HIS A 180 -45.84 -10.91 8.10
N TRP A 181 -45.87 -12.03 8.84
CA TRP A 181 -45.46 -13.35 8.37
C TRP A 181 -46.48 -14.43 8.77
N GLY A 182 -47.78 -14.10 8.69
CA GLY A 182 -48.86 -15.06 8.92
C GLY A 182 -49.09 -15.42 10.38
N SER A 183 -48.61 -14.61 11.32
CA SER A 183 -48.50 -14.99 12.74
C SER A 183 -47.62 -16.24 12.98
N LEU A 184 -46.72 -16.54 12.04
CA LEU A 184 -45.70 -17.58 12.15
C LEU A 184 -44.36 -16.94 12.52
N ASP A 185 -43.47 -17.74 13.11
CA ASP A 185 -42.10 -17.29 13.39
C ASP A 185 -41.40 -16.91 12.06
N PRO A 186 -40.67 -15.77 12.00
CA PRO A 186 -39.92 -15.37 10.81
C PRO A 186 -38.97 -16.45 10.30
N ARG A 187 -39.00 -16.72 8.99
CA ARG A 187 -38.18 -17.80 8.36
C ARG A 187 -37.28 -17.23 7.24
N PRO A 188 -36.06 -16.73 7.56
CA PRO A 188 -35.13 -16.20 6.56
C PRO A 188 -34.85 -17.16 5.39
N ALA A 189 -34.76 -18.47 5.66
CA ALA A 189 -34.53 -19.48 4.61
C ALA A 189 -35.66 -19.57 3.58
N LEU A 190 -36.92 -19.45 4.02
CA LEU A 190 -38.08 -19.42 3.12
C LEU A 190 -38.11 -18.11 2.34
N TYR A 191 -37.85 -16.98 3.01
CA TYR A 191 -37.78 -15.67 2.36
C TYR A 191 -36.68 -15.63 1.30
N VAL A 192 -35.46 -16.10 1.57
CA VAL A 192 -34.36 -16.12 0.59
C VAL A 192 -34.69 -17.00 -0.61
N ALA A 193 -35.37 -18.14 -0.43
CA ALA A 193 -35.83 -18.96 -1.54
C ALA A 193 -36.88 -18.20 -2.40
N MET A 194 -37.81 -17.50 -1.76
CA MET A 194 -38.81 -16.67 -2.41
C MET A 194 -38.16 -15.50 -3.18
N LEU A 195 -37.23 -14.79 -2.55
CA LEU A 195 -36.48 -13.70 -3.13
C LEU A 195 -35.70 -14.15 -4.37
N LYS A 196 -34.97 -15.28 -4.29
CA LYS A 196 -34.27 -15.89 -5.42
C LYS A 196 -35.17 -16.16 -6.61
N ALA A 197 -36.32 -16.80 -6.37
CA ALA A 197 -37.23 -17.15 -7.44
C ALA A 197 -37.90 -15.90 -8.06
N ALA A 198 -38.30 -14.93 -7.24
CA ALA A 198 -38.84 -13.66 -7.72
C ALA A 198 -37.81 -12.85 -8.51
N TYR A 199 -36.57 -12.76 -8.03
CA TYR A 199 -35.45 -12.08 -8.70
C TYR A 199 -35.24 -12.64 -10.12
N THR A 200 -35.09 -13.96 -10.23
CA THR A 200 -34.94 -14.61 -11.55
C THR A 200 -36.17 -14.36 -12.43
N ALA A 201 -37.37 -14.50 -11.89
CA ALA A 201 -38.59 -14.36 -12.67
C ALA A 201 -38.86 -12.94 -13.16
N ILE A 202 -38.48 -11.92 -12.37
CA ILE A 202 -38.54 -10.50 -12.76
C ILE A 202 -37.50 -10.22 -13.84
N HIS A 203 -36.23 -10.60 -13.65
CA HIS A 203 -35.18 -10.32 -14.66
C HIS A 203 -35.37 -11.07 -15.99
N GLU A 204 -36.02 -12.23 -15.99
CA GLU A 204 -36.43 -12.92 -17.22
C GLU A 204 -37.50 -12.14 -18.01
N ALA A 205 -38.37 -11.40 -17.32
CA ALA A 205 -39.40 -10.56 -17.93
C ALA A 205 -38.90 -9.15 -18.27
N ASP A 206 -38.06 -8.58 -17.41
CA ASP A 206 -37.49 -7.24 -17.49
C ASP A 206 -36.04 -7.26 -17.01
N GLY A 207 -35.11 -7.36 -17.96
CA GLY A 207 -33.67 -7.43 -17.68
C GLY A 207 -33.04 -6.14 -17.16
N GLN A 208 -33.77 -5.03 -17.09
CA GLN A 208 -33.28 -3.74 -16.55
C GLN A 208 -33.90 -3.39 -15.18
N ALA A 209 -34.83 -4.20 -14.69
CA ALA A 209 -35.46 -4.03 -13.39
C ALA A 209 -34.42 -4.00 -12.25
N THR A 210 -34.68 -3.16 -11.24
CA THR A 210 -34.02 -3.17 -9.94
C THR A 210 -34.91 -3.94 -8.96
N VAL A 211 -34.43 -5.08 -8.48
CA VAL A 211 -35.14 -5.91 -7.51
C VAL A 211 -34.60 -5.63 -6.10
N MET A 212 -35.47 -5.12 -5.24
CA MET A 212 -35.15 -4.77 -3.86
C MET A 212 -35.53 -5.91 -2.92
N ALA A 213 -34.66 -6.22 -1.95
CA ALA A 213 -35.03 -7.05 -0.81
C ALA A 213 -36.14 -6.38 0.02
N ALA A 214 -36.81 -7.16 0.85
CA ALA A 214 -37.91 -6.70 1.68
C ALA A 214 -37.43 -5.60 2.62
N ALA A 215 -38.25 -4.57 2.82
CA ALA A 215 -37.99 -3.58 3.84
C ALA A 215 -38.16 -4.21 5.24
N LEU A 216 -37.06 -4.34 5.96
CA LEU A 216 -37.03 -4.98 7.27
C LEU A 216 -37.54 -4.02 8.36
N ALA A 217 -38.47 -4.51 9.19
CA ALA A 217 -39.02 -3.75 10.31
C ALA A 217 -37.98 -3.60 11.44
N PRO A 218 -37.70 -2.38 11.94
CA PRO A 218 -36.70 -2.16 12.98
C PRO A 218 -37.19 -2.75 14.30
N ASN A 219 -36.41 -3.67 14.87
CA ASN A 219 -36.64 -4.21 16.20
C ASN A 219 -35.34 -4.74 16.81
N VAL A 220 -35.35 -5.01 18.11
CA VAL A 220 -34.17 -5.45 18.89
C VAL A 220 -34.27 -6.92 19.34
N GLU A 221 -35.23 -7.66 18.80
CA GLU A 221 -35.52 -9.03 19.23
C GLU A 221 -34.62 -10.05 18.52
N ASP A 222 -34.24 -11.10 19.25
CA ASP A 222 -33.36 -12.18 18.76
C ASP A 222 -34.13 -13.45 18.36
N GLY A 223 -35.46 -13.39 18.27
CA GLY A 223 -36.36 -14.52 17.99
C GLY A 223 -36.99 -15.17 19.23
N PRO A 224 -37.94 -16.11 19.03
CA PRO A 224 -38.45 -16.58 17.75
C PRO A 224 -39.64 -15.78 17.19
N GLU A 225 -40.27 -14.90 17.98
CA GLU A 225 -41.47 -14.17 17.52
C GLU A 225 -41.11 -13.10 16.48
N ASN A 226 -40.15 -12.23 16.77
CA ASN A 226 -39.60 -11.29 15.79
C ASN A 226 -38.08 -11.46 15.72
N LEU A 227 -37.49 -11.09 14.59
CA LEU A 227 -36.04 -11.06 14.41
C LEU A 227 -35.60 -9.66 14.01
N SER A 228 -34.58 -9.16 14.68
CA SER A 228 -33.98 -7.86 14.40
C SER A 228 -33.65 -7.73 12.92
N ASP A 229 -33.96 -6.57 12.34
CA ASP A 229 -33.61 -6.19 10.97
C ASP A 229 -32.14 -6.48 10.63
N VAL A 230 -31.23 -6.18 11.55
CA VAL A 230 -29.78 -6.45 11.38
C VAL A 230 -29.50 -7.95 11.31
N LEU A 231 -30.10 -8.75 12.20
CA LEU A 231 -29.92 -10.20 12.23
C LEU A 231 -30.58 -10.89 11.02
N TYR A 232 -31.73 -10.38 10.58
CA TYR A 232 -32.45 -10.90 9.43
C TYR A 232 -31.69 -10.61 8.13
N LEU A 233 -31.14 -9.40 7.96
CA LEU A 233 -30.28 -9.08 6.81
C LEU A 233 -29.01 -9.95 6.79
N ARG A 234 -28.36 -10.14 7.94
CA ARG A 234 -27.23 -11.08 8.05
C ARG A 234 -27.65 -12.50 7.65
N ALA A 235 -28.80 -12.97 8.09
CA ALA A 235 -29.32 -14.28 7.72
C ALA A 235 -29.59 -14.39 6.20
N ILE A 236 -30.06 -13.32 5.54
CA ILE A 236 -30.19 -13.28 4.07
C ILE A 236 -28.83 -13.54 3.41
N TYR A 237 -27.76 -12.87 3.87
CA TYR A 237 -26.42 -13.09 3.35
C TYR A 237 -25.88 -14.50 3.65
N ASP A 238 -26.01 -14.98 4.89
CA ASP A 238 -25.53 -16.30 5.32
C ASP A 238 -26.20 -17.45 4.53
N LEU A 239 -27.44 -17.24 4.08
CA LEU A 239 -28.20 -18.19 3.26
C LEU A 239 -27.95 -18.01 1.74
N GLY A 240 -26.97 -17.18 1.38
CA GLY A 240 -26.54 -16.94 0.01
C GLY A 240 -27.52 -16.09 -0.80
N GLY A 241 -28.22 -15.15 -0.17
CA GLY A 241 -29.14 -14.21 -0.83
C GLY A 241 -28.46 -13.02 -1.52
N LYS A 242 -27.14 -12.86 -1.39
CA LYS A 242 -26.37 -11.73 -1.94
C LYS A 242 -26.71 -11.44 -3.40
N ASP A 243 -26.68 -12.45 -4.27
CA ASP A 243 -26.88 -12.27 -5.71
C ASP A 243 -28.36 -12.32 -6.12
N SER A 244 -29.28 -12.02 -5.20
CA SER A 244 -30.73 -12.15 -5.40
C SER A 244 -31.51 -10.87 -5.10
N PHE A 245 -30.80 -9.75 -5.02
CA PHE A 245 -31.34 -8.40 -4.96
C PHE A 245 -30.28 -7.40 -5.42
N ASP A 246 -30.72 -6.30 -6.01
CA ASP A 246 -29.87 -5.19 -6.48
C ASP A 246 -29.81 -4.06 -5.45
N ALA A 247 -30.77 -4.01 -4.52
CA ALA A 247 -30.81 -3.06 -3.41
C ALA A 247 -31.37 -3.71 -2.14
N ALA A 248 -30.87 -3.29 -0.98
CA ALA A 248 -31.43 -3.66 0.32
C ALA A 248 -32.37 -2.56 0.84
N ALA A 249 -33.25 -2.91 1.77
CA ALA A 249 -34.20 -1.97 2.35
C ALA A 249 -34.35 -2.14 3.87
N GLY A 250 -34.42 -1.02 4.58
CA GLY A 250 -34.75 -0.94 6.01
C GLY A 250 -35.72 0.20 6.29
N LYS A 251 -36.25 0.26 7.52
CA LYS A 251 -37.21 1.30 7.92
C LYS A 251 -36.67 2.16 9.07
N PRO A 252 -35.88 3.21 8.81
CA PRO A 252 -35.23 4.01 9.85
C PRO A 252 -36.18 5.04 10.48
N TYR A 253 -37.21 4.58 11.19
CA TYR A 253 -38.08 5.49 11.95
C TYR A 253 -37.29 6.29 12.98
N GLY A 254 -37.59 7.58 13.10
CA GLY A 254 -36.93 8.45 14.08
C GLY A 254 -37.45 8.28 15.52
N TYR A 255 -38.58 7.59 15.68
CA TYR A 255 -39.30 7.43 16.93
C TYR A 255 -39.54 8.78 17.63
N SER A 256 -39.03 8.95 18.85
CA SER A 256 -39.06 10.23 19.59
C SER A 256 -37.70 10.94 19.59
N ALA A 257 -36.69 10.42 18.88
CA ALA A 257 -35.35 10.97 18.84
C ALA A 257 -35.17 11.99 17.70
N SER A 258 -34.26 12.95 17.87
CA SER A 258 -33.85 13.83 16.78
C SER A 258 -33.12 13.04 15.68
N PRO A 259 -33.23 13.41 14.39
CA PRO A 259 -32.36 12.88 13.34
C PRO A 259 -30.86 13.10 13.63
N ASP A 260 -30.48 14.04 14.51
CA ASP A 260 -29.09 14.26 14.95
C ASP A 260 -28.61 13.29 16.02
N ASP A 261 -29.47 12.40 16.55
CA ASP A 261 -29.04 11.35 17.47
C ASP A 261 -28.14 10.33 16.74
N ARG A 262 -26.83 10.45 16.95
CA ARG A 262 -25.80 9.58 16.35
C ARG A 262 -25.61 8.26 17.08
N THR A 263 -26.46 7.92 18.06
CA THR A 263 -26.40 6.63 18.74
C THR A 263 -26.68 5.51 17.74
N THR A 264 -25.65 4.72 17.43
CA THR A 264 -25.74 3.59 16.51
C THR A 264 -25.44 2.31 17.31
N ASP A 265 -26.47 1.76 17.93
CA ASP A 265 -26.37 0.57 18.79
C ASP A 265 -27.49 -0.41 18.46
N ALA A 266 -27.20 -1.71 18.51
CA ALA A 266 -28.18 -2.74 18.14
C ALA A 266 -29.43 -2.71 19.04
N GLY A 267 -29.32 -2.24 20.28
CA GLY A 267 -30.43 -2.07 21.22
C GLY A 267 -31.16 -0.72 21.12
N THR A 268 -30.75 0.18 20.23
CA THR A 268 -31.37 1.50 20.05
C THR A 268 -32.19 1.56 18.76
N LEU A 269 -33.41 2.09 18.85
CA LEU A 269 -34.29 2.36 17.72
C LEU A 269 -34.34 3.87 17.46
N ASN A 270 -33.74 4.31 16.36
CA ASN A 270 -33.70 5.70 15.91
C ASN A 270 -33.37 5.77 14.41
N PHE A 271 -33.31 6.98 13.87
CA PHE A 271 -32.97 7.23 12.46
C PHE A 271 -31.58 6.69 12.07
N SER A 272 -30.59 6.81 12.97
CA SER A 272 -29.21 6.33 12.74
C SER A 272 -29.10 4.80 12.63
N ARG A 273 -30.13 4.03 13.02
CA ARG A 273 -30.13 2.57 12.94
C ARG A 273 -29.86 2.04 11.53
N LEU A 274 -30.22 2.79 10.48
CA LEU A 274 -29.95 2.40 9.08
C LEU A 274 -28.47 2.08 8.83
N ILE A 275 -27.58 2.77 9.55
CA ILE A 275 -26.13 2.58 9.46
C ILE A 275 -25.72 1.14 9.81
N LEU A 276 -26.41 0.48 10.75
CA LEU A 276 -26.13 -0.92 11.09
C LEU A 276 -26.41 -1.87 9.92
N LEU A 277 -27.48 -1.61 9.16
CA LEU A 277 -27.77 -2.40 7.95
C LEU A 277 -26.72 -2.15 6.87
N ARG A 278 -26.28 -0.90 6.68
CA ARG A 278 -25.18 -0.57 5.78
C ARG A 278 -23.88 -1.30 6.17
N GLU A 279 -23.55 -1.33 7.46
CA GLU A 279 -22.38 -2.05 7.98
C GLU A 279 -22.45 -3.56 7.70
N GLU A 280 -23.62 -4.19 7.81
CA GLU A 280 -23.79 -5.60 7.43
C GLU A 280 -23.58 -5.81 5.92
N MET A 281 -24.08 -4.92 5.05
CA MET A 281 -23.84 -5.01 3.61
C MET A 281 -22.34 -4.91 3.29
N VAL A 282 -21.64 -3.94 3.87
CA VAL A 282 -20.19 -3.76 3.67
C VAL A 282 -19.41 -4.96 4.20
N ALA A 283 -19.78 -5.50 5.37
CA ALA A 283 -19.12 -6.68 5.95
C ALA A 283 -19.21 -7.93 5.05
N HIS A 284 -20.26 -8.04 4.22
CA HIS A 284 -20.46 -9.12 3.25
C HIS A 284 -19.99 -8.75 1.82
N GLY A 285 -19.25 -7.63 1.68
CA GLY A 285 -18.70 -7.15 0.41
C GLY A 285 -19.77 -6.74 -0.59
N ASP A 286 -20.90 -6.20 -0.11
CA ASP A 286 -22.06 -5.77 -0.91
C ASP A 286 -22.25 -4.24 -0.85
N GLY A 287 -21.17 -3.50 -0.56
CA GLY A 287 -21.18 -2.04 -0.40
C GLY A 287 -21.51 -1.25 -1.68
N ALA A 288 -21.36 -1.85 -2.85
CA ALA A 288 -21.69 -1.22 -4.13
C ALA A 288 -23.20 -1.11 -4.39
N LYS A 289 -24.04 -1.81 -3.61
CA LYS A 289 -25.51 -1.74 -3.75
C LYS A 289 -26.10 -0.66 -2.85
N PRO A 290 -27.15 0.05 -3.31
CA PRO A 290 -27.82 1.04 -2.50
C PRO A 290 -28.64 0.39 -1.38
N LEU A 291 -28.72 1.10 -0.24
CA LEU A 291 -29.63 0.80 0.85
C LEU A 291 -30.74 1.84 0.85
N TRP A 292 -31.99 1.39 0.89
CA TRP A 292 -33.17 2.24 0.89
C TRP A 292 -33.78 2.33 2.28
N GLY A 293 -34.15 3.54 2.68
CA GLY A 293 -35.02 3.78 3.83
C GLY A 293 -36.47 3.73 3.39
N SER A 294 -37.02 2.54 3.14
CA SER A 294 -38.34 2.34 2.53
C SER A 294 -39.51 2.87 3.37
N ASN A 295 -39.30 3.08 4.67
CA ASN A 295 -40.21 3.85 5.52
C ASN A 295 -39.39 4.61 6.55
N PHE A 296 -39.54 5.93 6.62
CA PHE A 296 -38.96 6.73 7.69
C PHE A 296 -39.87 7.89 8.05
N GLY A 297 -39.58 8.57 9.16
CA GLY A 297 -40.30 9.76 9.60
C GLY A 297 -40.56 9.77 11.10
N TRP A 298 -41.36 10.75 11.51
CA TRP A 298 -41.80 10.95 12.89
C TRP A 298 -43.32 11.04 12.96
N ASN A 299 -43.91 10.41 13.95
CA ASN A 299 -45.35 10.40 14.14
C ASN A 299 -45.80 11.61 14.98
N ALA A 300 -46.81 12.33 14.52
CA ALA A 300 -47.35 13.53 15.16
C ALA A 300 -48.87 13.44 15.35
N LEU A 301 -49.30 12.71 16.38
CA LEU A 301 -50.72 12.66 16.76
C LEU A 301 -51.20 14.01 17.30
N PRO A 302 -52.47 14.40 17.02
CA PRO A 302 -53.04 15.64 17.50
C PRO A 302 -53.16 15.66 19.04
N ALA A 303 -53.23 16.85 19.62
CA ALA A 303 -53.25 17.03 21.07
C ALA A 303 -54.48 16.40 21.75
N ASP A 304 -55.58 16.22 21.02
CA ASP A 304 -56.84 15.61 21.43
C ASP A 304 -56.99 14.14 20.99
N TRP A 305 -55.87 13.47 20.65
CA TRP A 305 -55.87 12.07 20.24
C TRP A 305 -56.57 11.15 21.25
N SER A 306 -57.50 10.31 20.74
CA SER A 306 -58.31 9.40 21.54
C SER A 306 -58.16 7.92 21.15
N GLY A 307 -57.38 7.62 20.10
CA GLY A 307 -57.03 6.26 19.69
C GLY A 307 -55.88 5.65 20.51
N PRO A 308 -55.39 4.45 20.13
CA PRO A 308 -54.23 3.82 20.76
C PRO A 308 -52.97 4.70 20.67
N PRO A 309 -52.02 4.59 21.63
CA PRO A 309 -50.75 5.29 21.54
C PRO A 309 -49.93 4.81 20.33
N SER A 310 -49.16 5.72 19.72
CA SER A 310 -48.24 5.37 18.63
C SER A 310 -47.11 4.47 19.11
N ILE A 311 -46.90 3.34 18.41
CA ILE A 311 -45.74 2.45 18.60
C ILE A 311 -44.45 3.05 18.05
N TRP A 312 -44.55 4.08 17.19
CA TRP A 312 -43.41 4.79 16.58
C TRP A 312 -43.03 6.05 17.38
N GLY A 313 -43.38 6.14 18.66
CA GLY A 313 -43.20 7.35 19.44
C GLY A 313 -44.08 8.51 18.96
N GLN A 314 -43.83 9.71 19.49
CA GLN A 314 -44.62 10.90 19.16
C GLN A 314 -43.77 12.17 19.29
N VAL A 315 -43.90 13.07 18.32
CA VAL A 315 -43.33 14.43 18.33
C VAL A 315 -44.42 15.47 18.05
N SER A 316 -44.09 16.76 18.17
CA SER A 316 -44.99 17.82 17.71
C SER A 316 -45.02 17.90 16.18
N ALA A 317 -46.12 18.39 15.59
CA ALA A 317 -46.22 18.61 14.14
C ALA A 317 -45.08 19.50 13.60
N ALA A 318 -44.67 20.53 14.37
CA ALA A 318 -43.52 21.37 14.00
C ALA A 318 -42.20 20.57 13.98
N ASN A 319 -41.98 19.68 14.95
CA ASN A 319 -40.80 18.82 14.97
C ASN A 319 -40.86 17.75 13.87
N GLN A 320 -42.04 17.25 13.50
CA GLN A 320 -42.18 16.29 12.39
C GLN A 320 -41.61 16.86 11.09
N ILE A 321 -42.00 18.09 10.72
CA ILE A 321 -41.50 18.77 9.53
C ILE A 321 -40.00 19.08 9.68
N ALA A 322 -39.58 19.70 10.78
CA ALA A 322 -38.19 20.09 10.99
C ALA A 322 -37.23 18.89 11.00
N TYR A 323 -37.60 17.80 11.69
CA TYR A 323 -36.81 16.57 11.72
C TYR A 323 -36.76 15.90 10.35
N THR A 324 -37.84 15.94 9.57
CA THR A 324 -37.84 15.41 8.20
C THR A 324 -36.87 16.17 7.30
N GLN A 325 -36.84 17.51 7.37
CA GLN A 325 -35.89 18.33 6.60
C GLN A 325 -34.43 18.03 6.99
N VAL A 326 -34.14 17.97 8.30
CA VAL A 326 -32.80 17.66 8.80
C VAL A 326 -32.39 16.23 8.44
N ALA A 327 -33.32 15.27 8.46
CA ALA A 327 -33.04 13.88 8.08
C ALA A 327 -32.63 13.75 6.61
N TYR A 328 -33.33 14.43 5.70
CA TYR A 328 -32.94 14.48 4.29
C TYR A 328 -31.57 15.14 4.13
N GLN A 329 -31.35 16.33 4.70
CA GLN A 329 -30.07 17.02 4.60
C GLN A 329 -28.91 16.19 5.18
N ARG A 330 -29.14 15.49 6.28
CA ARG A 330 -28.18 14.58 6.88
C ARG A 330 -27.86 13.40 5.95
N ALA A 331 -28.88 12.73 5.42
CA ALA A 331 -28.68 11.64 4.46
C ALA A 331 -27.94 12.11 3.21
N GLU A 332 -28.24 13.32 2.71
CA GLU A 332 -27.56 13.91 1.55
C GLU A 332 -26.07 14.19 1.81
N ASN A 333 -25.68 14.52 3.03
CA ASN A 333 -24.29 14.87 3.34
C ASN A 333 -23.47 13.68 3.84
N GLU A 334 -24.10 12.76 4.57
CA GLU A 334 -23.42 11.68 5.29
C GLU A 334 -23.53 10.33 4.58
N TRP A 335 -24.66 10.07 3.88
CA TRP A 335 -25.03 8.74 3.39
C TRP A 335 -25.02 8.65 1.87
N ALA A 336 -23.84 8.83 1.27
CA ALA A 336 -23.62 8.71 -0.18
C ALA A 336 -24.13 7.39 -0.79
N TRP A 337 -24.32 6.36 0.03
CA TRP A 337 -24.81 5.01 -0.33
C TRP A 337 -26.33 4.86 -0.36
N VAL A 338 -27.09 5.87 0.10
CA VAL A 338 -28.56 5.76 0.19
C VAL A 338 -29.18 5.87 -1.20
N GLY A 339 -30.11 4.98 -1.53
CA GLY A 339 -30.87 5.04 -2.78
C GLY A 339 -32.04 6.02 -2.66
N GLY A 340 -33.11 5.57 -2.01
CA GLY A 340 -34.28 6.38 -1.66
C GLY A 340 -34.56 6.38 -0.15
N LEU A 341 -35.02 7.51 0.36
CA LEU A 341 -35.47 7.71 1.72
C LEU A 341 -36.96 8.10 1.66
N ILE A 342 -37.82 7.12 1.93
CA ILE A 342 -39.25 7.15 1.59
C ILE A 342 -40.09 7.50 2.82
N LEU A 343 -40.62 8.71 2.84
CA LEU A 343 -41.36 9.27 3.97
C LEU A 343 -42.67 8.50 4.20
N GLN A 344 -42.91 8.09 5.44
CA GLN A 344 -44.20 7.56 5.88
C GLN A 344 -45.05 8.75 6.33
N HIS A 345 -46.19 9.07 5.71
CA HIS A 345 -46.76 8.60 4.43
C HIS A 345 -47.64 9.70 3.82
N TRP A 346 -48.08 9.56 2.56
CA TRP A 346 -48.97 10.55 1.95
C TRP A 346 -50.32 10.63 2.68
N GLN A 347 -51.05 9.51 2.70
CA GLN A 347 -52.29 9.32 3.45
C GLN A 347 -52.55 7.81 3.60
N PRO A 348 -52.80 7.29 4.82
CA PRO A 348 -53.11 5.88 5.00
C PRO A 348 -54.56 5.55 4.66
N ASP A 349 -54.78 4.37 4.10
CA ASP A 349 -56.09 3.71 4.13
C ASP A 349 -56.26 2.98 5.47
N ALA A 350 -56.49 3.75 6.54
CA ALA A 350 -56.65 3.25 7.90
C ALA A 350 -57.79 3.99 8.65
N PRO A 351 -58.37 3.41 9.71
CA PRO A 351 -59.31 4.11 10.58
C PRO A 351 -58.76 5.44 11.10
N ALA A 352 -59.66 6.41 11.36
CA ALA A 352 -59.26 7.74 11.83
C ALA A 352 -58.63 7.75 13.24
N ASP A 353 -58.88 6.69 14.02
CA ASP A 353 -58.30 6.46 15.34
C ASP A 353 -57.06 5.55 15.32
N ASP A 354 -56.55 5.19 14.14
CA ASP A 354 -55.29 4.44 14.00
C ASP A 354 -54.08 5.37 14.15
N PRO A 355 -53.09 5.06 15.02
CA PRO A 355 -51.92 5.93 15.20
C PRO A 355 -51.09 6.15 13.93
N ILE A 356 -51.22 5.33 12.89
CA ILE A 356 -50.55 5.55 11.61
C ILE A 356 -50.96 6.89 10.98
N GLN A 357 -52.16 7.41 11.29
CA GLN A 357 -52.64 8.72 10.85
C GLN A 357 -51.70 9.87 11.24
N GLY A 358 -50.92 9.71 12.32
CA GLY A 358 -49.93 10.70 12.76
C GLY A 358 -48.77 10.92 11.77
N PHE A 359 -48.66 10.11 10.72
CA PHE A 359 -47.67 10.26 9.65
C PHE A 359 -48.20 10.99 8.40
N ALA A 360 -49.51 11.26 8.32
CA ALA A 360 -50.17 11.74 7.10
C ALA A 360 -49.71 13.14 6.68
N ILE A 361 -49.32 13.28 5.40
CA ILE A 361 -48.88 14.54 4.80
C ILE A 361 -50.05 15.26 4.12
N ALA A 362 -50.88 14.53 3.36
CA ALA A 362 -51.94 15.09 2.52
C ALA A 362 -52.93 15.99 3.30
N PRO A 363 -53.38 15.62 4.52
CA PRO A 363 -54.26 16.49 5.31
C PRO A 363 -53.61 17.81 5.76
N HIS A 364 -52.27 17.87 5.79
CA HIS A 364 -51.47 19.00 6.26
C HIS A 364 -50.67 19.66 5.12
N LEU A 365 -51.07 19.47 3.87
CA LEU A 365 -50.31 19.85 2.67
C LEU A 365 -49.82 21.31 2.67
N VAL A 366 -50.64 22.25 3.15
CA VAL A 366 -50.28 23.68 3.20
C VAL A 366 -49.06 23.93 4.09
N GLU A 367 -48.95 23.22 5.22
CA GLU A 367 -47.84 23.36 6.15
C GLU A 367 -46.55 22.79 5.55
N TRP A 368 -46.64 21.63 4.89
CA TRP A 368 -45.53 21.00 4.18
C TRP A 368 -45.06 21.82 2.98
N GLN A 369 -45.98 22.38 2.18
CA GLN A 369 -45.64 23.26 1.06
C GLN A 369 -44.99 24.56 1.53
N ALA A 370 -45.46 25.13 2.64
CA ALA A 370 -44.89 26.35 3.21
C ALA A 370 -43.47 26.13 3.78
N ALA A 371 -43.21 24.95 4.37
CA ALA A 371 -41.90 24.59 4.88
C ALA A 371 -40.90 24.23 3.76
N GLY A 372 -41.37 23.55 2.71
CA GLY A 372 -40.57 23.06 1.59
C GLY A 372 -39.69 21.85 1.96
N LEU A 373 -39.34 21.03 0.98
CA LEU A 373 -38.41 19.92 1.11
C LEU A 373 -37.11 20.19 0.33
N PRO A 374 -35.95 19.66 0.77
CA PRO A 374 -34.64 20.08 0.26
C PRO A 374 -34.25 19.46 -1.10
N PHE A 375 -35.19 19.02 -1.94
CA PHE A 375 -34.87 18.25 -3.16
C PHE A 375 -34.41 19.07 -4.38
N LYS A 376 -34.37 20.40 -4.28
CA LYS A 376 -33.90 21.27 -5.36
C LYS A 376 -32.42 21.57 -5.16
N HIS A 377 -31.60 21.09 -6.10
CA HIS A 377 -30.15 21.25 -6.05
C HIS A 377 -29.64 22.03 -7.27
N ASP A 378 -28.57 22.79 -7.06
CA ASP A 378 -27.86 23.58 -8.08
C ASP A 378 -26.48 22.98 -8.46
N ALA A 379 -26.15 21.83 -7.86
CA ALA A 379 -24.84 21.18 -7.97
C ALA A 379 -24.93 19.68 -7.65
N LEU A 380 -23.88 18.93 -7.98
CA LEU A 380 -23.67 17.58 -7.43
C LEU A 380 -23.44 17.65 -5.93
N LEU A 381 -24.10 16.75 -5.18
CA LEU A 381 -23.98 16.62 -3.73
C LEU A 381 -23.03 15.46 -3.36
N PRO A 382 -22.70 15.23 -2.07
CA PRO A 382 -21.80 14.15 -1.66
C PRO A 382 -22.18 12.72 -2.15
N GLY A 383 -21.63 12.25 -3.27
CA GLY A 383 -21.92 10.92 -3.78
C GLY A 383 -21.11 10.58 -5.02
N LEU A 384 -21.29 9.36 -5.52
CA LEU A 384 -20.70 8.92 -6.78
C LEU A 384 -21.69 9.17 -7.93
N TYR A 385 -21.21 9.74 -9.03
CA TYR A 385 -22.04 10.08 -10.19
C TYR A 385 -21.42 9.54 -11.48
N PRO A 386 -22.25 9.11 -12.45
CA PRO A 386 -21.76 8.80 -13.79
C PRO A 386 -21.24 10.06 -14.48
N ALA A 387 -20.41 9.87 -15.51
CA ALA A 387 -19.87 10.97 -16.31
C ALA A 387 -20.98 11.90 -16.85
N VAL A 388 -22.07 11.32 -17.35
CA VAL A 388 -23.24 12.07 -17.81
C VAL A 388 -24.18 12.37 -16.65
N ASN A 389 -24.28 13.62 -16.24
CA ASN A 389 -25.18 14.07 -15.18
C ASN A 389 -25.65 15.53 -15.41
N PRO A 390 -26.71 16.00 -14.74
CA PRO A 390 -27.31 17.32 -14.99
C PRO A 390 -26.41 18.52 -14.67
N PHE A 391 -25.33 18.34 -13.91
CA PHE A 391 -24.46 19.42 -13.43
C PHE A 391 -23.05 19.37 -14.04
N THR A 392 -22.89 18.58 -15.11
CA THR A 392 -21.66 18.48 -15.86
C THR A 392 -21.88 18.97 -17.28
N VAL A 393 -21.09 19.95 -17.71
CA VAL A 393 -21.13 20.53 -19.05
C VAL A 393 -19.87 20.13 -19.81
N TYR A 394 -20.06 19.52 -20.97
CA TYR A 394 -18.98 19.12 -21.87
C TYR A 394 -18.90 20.12 -23.04
N GLU A 395 -17.71 20.62 -23.33
CA GLU A 395 -17.41 21.48 -24.48
C GLU A 395 -16.32 20.81 -25.34
N GLY A 396 -16.47 20.83 -26.67
CA GLY A 396 -15.55 20.17 -27.61
C GLY A 396 -16.12 18.88 -28.20
N ASP A 397 -15.24 17.99 -28.65
CA ASP A 397 -15.60 16.71 -29.26
C ASP A 397 -15.57 15.59 -28.21
N TRP A 398 -16.75 15.21 -27.72
CA TRP A 398 -16.93 14.18 -26.69
C TRP A 398 -17.87 13.07 -27.16
N GLN A 399 -17.50 11.83 -26.86
CA GLN A 399 -18.29 10.62 -27.07
C GLN A 399 -18.75 10.06 -25.73
N PHE A 400 -19.94 9.46 -25.69
CA PHE A 400 -20.56 8.95 -24.47
C PHE A 400 -21.02 7.51 -24.65
N SER A 401 -20.87 6.70 -23.60
CA SER A 401 -21.44 5.36 -23.48
C SER A 401 -21.75 5.06 -22.02
N ASP A 402 -22.30 3.88 -21.75
CA ASP A 402 -22.50 3.37 -20.38
C ASP A 402 -21.18 3.25 -19.60
N LEU A 403 -20.04 3.21 -20.29
CA LEU A 403 -18.72 3.14 -19.69
C LEU A 403 -18.14 4.52 -19.29
N GLY A 404 -18.76 5.62 -19.73
CA GLY A 404 -18.33 6.97 -19.41
C GLY A 404 -18.25 7.92 -20.61
N ALA A 405 -17.41 8.96 -20.47
CA ALA A 405 -17.14 9.98 -21.48
C ALA A 405 -15.70 9.88 -22.00
N ASP A 406 -15.52 10.12 -23.29
CA ASP A 406 -14.22 10.14 -23.94
C ASP A 406 -14.07 11.30 -24.92
N ALA A 407 -12.87 11.82 -25.06
CA ALA A 407 -12.57 12.82 -26.08
C ALA A 407 -12.47 12.15 -27.45
N GLY A 408 -12.93 12.82 -28.51
CA GLY A 408 -12.72 12.34 -29.87
C GLY A 408 -11.23 12.23 -30.21
N THR A 409 -10.83 11.12 -30.82
CA THR A 409 -9.46 10.84 -31.27
C THR A 409 -9.01 11.90 -32.27
N VAL A 410 -7.94 12.64 -31.94
CA VAL A 410 -7.37 13.62 -32.87
C VAL A 410 -6.18 13.03 -33.63
N ASP A 411 -6.09 13.27 -34.94
CA ASP A 411 -4.87 12.95 -35.70
C ASP A 411 -3.69 13.77 -35.13
N PRO A 412 -2.65 13.13 -34.57
CA PRO A 412 -1.52 13.85 -34.01
C PRO A 412 -0.74 14.67 -35.06
N ASN A 413 -1.00 14.46 -36.36
CA ASN A 413 -0.43 15.25 -37.45
C ASN A 413 -1.29 16.45 -37.87
N ASP A 414 -2.46 16.69 -37.24
CA ASP A 414 -3.28 17.87 -37.51
C ASP A 414 -2.52 19.14 -37.07
N PRO A 415 -2.25 20.11 -37.97
CA PRO A 415 -1.57 21.35 -37.61
C PRO A 415 -2.35 22.20 -36.59
N ASN A 416 -3.64 21.94 -36.38
CA ASN A 416 -4.49 22.63 -35.41
C ASN A 416 -4.72 21.81 -34.12
N VAL A 417 -4.01 20.69 -33.91
CA VAL A 417 -4.17 19.84 -32.71
C VAL A 417 -4.05 20.61 -31.38
N TYR A 418 -3.27 21.69 -31.35
CA TYR A 418 -3.09 22.55 -30.17
C TYR A 418 -4.25 23.52 -29.91
N ASP A 419 -5.13 23.73 -30.89
CA ASP A 419 -6.29 24.62 -30.78
C ASP A 419 -7.57 23.88 -30.34
N ILE A 420 -7.56 22.54 -30.36
CA ILE A 420 -8.68 21.71 -29.90
C ILE A 420 -8.74 21.77 -28.37
N LYS A 421 -9.85 22.30 -27.86
CA LYS A 421 -10.12 22.40 -26.42
C LYS A 421 -11.31 21.53 -26.06
N ASN A 422 -11.02 20.31 -25.62
CA ASN A 422 -12.01 19.46 -24.99
C ASN A 422 -12.00 19.77 -23.49
N SER A 423 -13.09 20.32 -22.98
CA SER A 423 -13.21 20.68 -21.57
C SER A 423 -14.49 20.14 -20.94
N ILE A 424 -14.43 19.95 -19.63
CA ILE A 424 -15.55 19.56 -18.79
C ILE A 424 -15.63 20.56 -17.65
N ARG A 425 -16.82 21.07 -17.39
CA ARG A 425 -17.13 21.89 -16.21
C ARG A 425 -18.08 21.11 -15.32
N VAL A 426 -17.67 20.81 -14.09
CA VAL A 426 -18.48 20.12 -13.09
C VAL A 426 -18.80 21.09 -11.96
N THR A 427 -20.08 21.30 -11.68
CA THR A 427 -20.55 22.09 -10.54
C THR A 427 -20.90 21.17 -9.38
N PHE A 428 -20.25 21.34 -8.23
CA PHE A 428 -20.46 20.48 -7.07
C PHE A 428 -20.51 21.25 -5.76
N ARG A 429 -21.07 20.61 -4.71
CA ARG A 429 -21.11 21.10 -3.34
C ARG A 429 -20.53 20.07 -2.39
N GLY A 430 -19.48 20.44 -1.67
CA GLY A 430 -18.76 19.58 -0.74
C GLY A 430 -17.36 20.07 -0.49
N THR A 431 -16.59 19.35 0.33
CA THR A 431 -15.21 19.71 0.69
C THR A 431 -14.17 18.93 -0.12
N ASP A 432 -14.59 17.90 -0.84
CA ASP A 432 -13.73 16.95 -1.53
C ASP A 432 -14.29 16.59 -2.91
N PHE A 433 -13.39 16.47 -3.89
CA PHE A 433 -13.69 16.13 -5.27
C PHE A 433 -12.69 15.07 -5.78
N ALA A 434 -13.21 14.02 -6.40
CA ALA A 434 -12.42 12.96 -7.01
C ALA A 434 -12.99 12.58 -8.38
N MET A 435 -12.13 12.03 -9.23
CA MET A 435 -12.51 11.53 -10.56
C MET A 435 -12.39 10.02 -10.60
N LEU A 436 -13.46 9.36 -11.08
CA LEU A 436 -13.41 7.95 -11.42
C LEU A 436 -12.94 7.85 -12.87
N VAL A 437 -11.71 7.37 -13.07
CA VAL A 437 -11.06 7.30 -14.39
C VAL A 437 -10.71 5.88 -14.75
N ARG A 438 -10.79 5.56 -16.04
CA ARG A 438 -10.33 4.29 -16.58
C ARG A 438 -8.91 4.50 -17.10
N ARG A 439 -7.98 3.69 -16.61
CA ARG A 439 -6.54 3.81 -16.85
C ARG A 439 -6.02 2.52 -17.43
N ASP A 440 -5.02 2.60 -18.30
CA ASP A 440 -4.50 1.42 -19.00
C ASP A 440 -3.02 1.62 -19.40
N ASP A 441 -2.55 0.94 -20.43
CA ASP A 441 -1.19 0.92 -20.94
C ASP A 441 -0.82 2.08 -21.89
N TYR A 442 -1.59 3.17 -21.87
CA TYR A 442 -1.33 4.39 -22.65
C TYR A 442 -0.94 5.58 -21.77
N VAL A 443 -0.36 6.61 -22.38
CA VAL A 443 -0.06 7.88 -21.72
C VAL A 443 -1.09 8.90 -22.17
N ALA A 444 -1.71 9.58 -21.22
CA ALA A 444 -2.61 10.70 -21.45
C ALA A 444 -2.75 11.50 -20.14
N TYR A 445 -3.10 12.78 -20.25
CA TYR A 445 -3.16 13.69 -19.11
C TYR A 445 -4.43 14.54 -19.15
N LEU A 446 -5.02 14.75 -17.98
CA LEU A 446 -6.08 15.72 -17.75
C LEU A 446 -5.52 16.86 -16.92
N ALA A 447 -5.61 18.09 -17.42
CA ALA A 447 -5.32 19.28 -16.62
C ALA A 447 -6.57 19.68 -15.86
N ILE A 448 -6.45 19.91 -14.55
CA ILE A 448 -7.63 20.09 -13.69
C ILE A 448 -7.42 21.27 -12.75
N THR A 449 -8.42 22.15 -12.64
CA THR A 449 -8.46 23.24 -11.66
C THR A 449 -9.77 23.18 -10.86
N ILE A 450 -9.72 23.66 -9.62
CA ILE A 450 -10.88 23.86 -8.75
C ILE A 450 -10.98 25.35 -8.47
N ASP A 451 -12.11 25.98 -8.80
CA ASP A 451 -12.36 27.42 -8.63
C ASP A 451 -11.28 28.31 -9.27
N GLY A 452 -10.70 27.86 -10.39
CA GLY A 452 -9.60 28.55 -11.08
C GLY A 452 -8.24 28.43 -10.38
N HIS A 453 -8.14 27.65 -9.30
CA HIS A 453 -6.90 27.33 -8.61
C HIS A 453 -6.42 25.90 -8.95
N THR A 454 -5.13 25.63 -8.73
CA THR A 454 -4.58 24.28 -8.89
C THR A 454 -5.25 23.32 -7.92
N ALA A 455 -5.64 22.15 -8.43
CA ALA A 455 -6.19 21.07 -7.62
C ALA A 455 -5.14 20.58 -6.62
N ASN A 456 -5.44 20.64 -5.32
CA ASN A 456 -4.46 20.51 -4.24
C ASN A 456 -4.01 19.08 -3.96
N ASP A 457 -4.74 18.06 -4.44
CA ASP A 457 -4.34 16.65 -4.32
C ASP A 457 -3.66 16.11 -5.60
N LEU A 458 -3.45 16.96 -6.60
CA LEU A 458 -2.79 16.58 -7.85
C LEU A 458 -1.36 17.17 -7.95
N PRO A 459 -0.43 16.42 -8.57
CA PRO A 459 0.90 16.95 -8.87
C PRO A 459 0.81 18.10 -9.88
N THR A 460 1.81 18.99 -9.85
CA THR A 460 1.89 20.14 -10.76
C THR A 460 3.06 20.02 -11.74
N ASN A 461 2.85 20.46 -12.98
CA ASN A 461 3.88 20.48 -14.02
C ASN A 461 4.80 21.71 -13.90
N LYS A 462 5.73 21.90 -14.85
CA LYS A 462 6.68 23.03 -14.80
C LYS A 462 6.01 24.40 -14.90
N GLN A 463 4.82 24.45 -15.50
CA GLN A 463 4.01 25.64 -15.72
C GLN A 463 3.08 25.92 -14.54
N GLY A 464 3.05 25.04 -13.52
CA GLY A 464 2.19 25.17 -12.35
C GLY A 464 0.76 24.67 -12.57
N GLU A 465 0.51 23.92 -13.64
CA GLU A 465 -0.81 23.32 -13.92
C GLU A 465 -0.88 21.94 -13.23
N SER A 466 -1.94 21.73 -12.45
CA SER A 466 -2.24 20.43 -11.83
C SER A 466 -2.74 19.45 -12.88
N PHE A 467 -2.24 18.22 -12.82
CA PHE A 467 -2.56 17.19 -13.81
C PHE A 467 -2.86 15.83 -13.19
N LEU A 468 -3.72 15.07 -13.85
CA LEU A 468 -4.02 13.67 -13.59
C LEU A 468 -3.53 12.84 -14.78
N ILE A 469 -2.73 11.81 -14.53
CA ILE A 469 -2.23 10.89 -15.55
C ILE A 469 -3.12 9.66 -15.69
N LEU A 470 -3.42 9.27 -16.92
CA LEU A 470 -4.30 8.16 -17.26
C LEU A 470 -3.56 6.83 -17.49
N THR A 471 -2.23 6.81 -17.41
CA THR A 471 -1.43 5.58 -17.42
C THR A 471 -1.59 4.84 -16.11
N SER A 472 -2.06 3.59 -16.13
CA SER A 472 -2.14 2.77 -14.92
C SER A 472 -0.74 2.43 -14.38
N PRO A 473 -0.54 2.34 -13.04
CA PRO A 473 0.76 1.99 -12.47
C PRO A 473 1.29 0.62 -12.91
N ALA A 474 0.40 -0.32 -13.24
CA ALA A 474 0.71 -1.68 -13.67
C ALA A 474 0.69 -1.88 -15.20
N ARG A 475 0.31 -0.87 -16.00
CA ARG A 475 -0.01 -1.00 -17.44
C ARG A 475 -1.05 -2.09 -17.71
N GLN A 476 -2.10 -2.11 -16.92
CA GLN A 476 -3.25 -2.98 -17.09
C GLN A 476 -4.52 -2.15 -16.99
N PRO A 477 -5.62 -2.55 -17.65
CA PRO A 477 -6.88 -1.84 -17.55
C PRO A 477 -7.38 -1.84 -16.10
N THR A 478 -7.50 -0.67 -15.50
CA THR A 478 -8.10 -0.46 -14.17
C THR A 478 -9.08 0.69 -14.22
N THR A 479 -10.08 0.67 -13.34
CA THR A 479 -10.89 1.85 -13.05
C THR A 479 -10.45 2.32 -11.68
N ASP A 480 -9.88 3.52 -11.61
CA ASP A 480 -9.29 4.06 -10.39
C ASP A 480 -10.09 5.30 -9.97
N LEU A 481 -10.43 5.38 -8.69
CA LEU A 481 -10.93 6.61 -8.08
C LEU A 481 -9.73 7.45 -7.64
N ILE A 482 -9.52 8.60 -8.27
CA ILE A 482 -8.38 9.49 -8.02
C ILE A 482 -8.86 10.76 -7.30
N PRO A 483 -8.45 10.99 -6.04
CA PRO A 483 -8.67 12.26 -5.36
C PRO A 483 -8.02 13.41 -6.15
N VAL A 484 -8.81 14.45 -6.39
CA VAL A 484 -8.39 15.65 -7.15
C VAL A 484 -8.22 16.83 -6.21
N ALA A 485 -9.15 17.01 -5.27
CA ALA A 485 -9.05 18.02 -4.23
C ALA A 485 -9.73 17.57 -2.93
N SER A 486 -9.17 17.98 -1.80
CA SER A 486 -9.67 17.71 -0.45
C SER A 486 -9.51 18.92 0.45
N GLY A 487 -10.33 19.03 1.50
CA GLY A 487 -10.26 20.13 2.46
C GLY A 487 -10.58 21.51 1.85
N LEU A 488 -11.46 21.55 0.84
CA LEU A 488 -12.07 22.78 0.35
C LEU A 488 -13.00 23.37 1.42
N ASP A 489 -13.34 24.66 1.29
CA ASP A 489 -14.39 25.26 2.12
C ASP A 489 -15.73 24.55 1.86
N ASP A 490 -16.57 24.33 2.88
CA ASP A 490 -17.88 23.70 2.66
C ASP A 490 -18.79 24.66 1.88
N GLY A 491 -18.98 24.38 0.58
CA GLY A 491 -19.62 25.33 -0.32
C GLY A 491 -19.79 24.82 -1.75
N LEU A 492 -20.17 25.74 -2.63
CA LEU A 492 -20.32 25.51 -4.06
C LEU A 492 -18.96 25.72 -4.74
N HIS A 493 -18.57 24.77 -5.58
CA HIS A 493 -17.31 24.76 -6.31
C HIS A 493 -17.52 24.41 -7.79
N VAL A 494 -16.55 24.80 -8.60
CA VAL A 494 -16.49 24.45 -10.02
C VAL A 494 -15.14 23.78 -10.32
N ALA A 495 -15.20 22.53 -10.78
CA ALA A 495 -14.05 21.85 -11.36
C ALA A 495 -14.01 22.09 -12.88
N GLU A 496 -12.88 22.59 -13.39
CA GLU A 496 -12.62 22.66 -14.82
C GLU A 496 -11.55 21.63 -15.19
N ILE A 497 -11.91 20.70 -16.08
CA ILE A 497 -11.06 19.60 -16.55
C ILE A 497 -10.81 19.84 -18.03
N ILE A 498 -9.54 19.83 -18.44
CA ILE A 498 -9.11 20.07 -19.81
C ILE A 498 -8.36 18.83 -20.29
N HIS A 499 -8.89 18.19 -21.33
CA HIS A 499 -8.24 17.12 -22.05
C HIS A 499 -7.32 17.69 -23.14
N ARG A 500 -6.07 17.23 -23.20
CA ARG A 500 -5.05 17.72 -24.14
C ARG A 500 -4.63 16.60 -25.11
N PRO A 501 -5.12 16.61 -26.37
CA PRO A 501 -4.99 15.47 -27.30
C PRO A 501 -3.56 15.06 -27.70
N TRP A 502 -2.55 15.92 -27.57
CA TRP A 502 -1.21 15.66 -28.12
C TRP A 502 -0.41 14.55 -27.41
N GLN A 503 -0.98 13.91 -26.38
CA GLN A 503 -0.24 13.01 -25.47
C GLN A 503 -0.57 11.52 -25.58
N GLY A 504 -1.45 11.10 -26.50
CA GLY A 504 -1.83 9.70 -26.74
C GLY A 504 -3.32 9.51 -26.52
N ASP A 505 -4.06 9.17 -27.58
CA ASP A 505 -5.49 9.49 -27.65
C ASP A 505 -6.28 8.35 -28.28
N ASP A 506 -6.56 7.28 -27.52
CA ASP A 506 -7.30 6.14 -28.08
C ASP A 506 -8.24 5.40 -27.10
N ARG A 507 -8.47 5.85 -25.85
CA ARG A 507 -9.34 5.10 -24.90
C ARG A 507 -10.06 5.92 -23.82
N TRP A 508 -11.38 5.63 -23.72
CA TRP A 508 -12.38 6.00 -22.71
C TRP A 508 -11.80 6.31 -21.33
N ALA A 509 -11.55 7.58 -21.04
CA ALA A 509 -10.82 7.97 -19.82
C ALA A 509 -11.70 8.22 -18.58
N ILE A 510 -12.93 8.71 -18.72
CA ILE A 510 -13.70 9.27 -17.59
C ILE A 510 -14.96 8.47 -17.34
N ALA A 511 -15.00 7.71 -16.24
CA ALA A 511 -16.17 6.93 -15.83
C ALA A 511 -17.15 7.73 -14.96
N GLY A 512 -16.67 8.72 -14.20
CA GLY A 512 -17.54 9.51 -13.33
C GLY A 512 -16.83 10.47 -12.38
N PHE A 513 -17.61 11.03 -11.47
CA PHE A 513 -17.16 12.00 -10.48
C PHE A 513 -17.63 11.59 -9.10
N ALA A 514 -16.81 11.80 -8.09
CA ALA A 514 -17.18 11.58 -6.69
C ALA A 514 -17.00 12.86 -5.89
N ILE A 515 -17.97 13.15 -5.05
CA ILE A 515 -18.02 14.33 -4.20
C ILE A 515 -18.17 13.84 -2.77
N ALA A 516 -17.48 14.48 -1.82
CA ALA A 516 -17.73 14.24 -0.42
C ALA A 516 -17.72 15.55 0.39
N SER A 517 -18.43 15.53 1.52
CA SER A 517 -18.29 16.53 2.57
C SER A 517 -17.63 15.83 3.74
N ALA A 518 -16.35 16.08 4.00
CA ALA A 518 -15.62 15.50 5.11
C ALA A 518 -16.19 16.02 6.45
N PRO A 519 -16.35 15.17 7.47
CA PRO A 519 -16.79 15.62 8.77
C PRO A 519 -15.73 16.51 9.43
N ASP A 520 -16.15 17.55 10.16
CA ASP A 520 -15.21 18.35 10.94
C ASP A 520 -14.62 17.54 12.11
N THR A 521 -13.44 16.96 11.85
CA THR A 521 -12.67 16.18 12.82
C THR A 521 -11.61 17.01 13.55
N LEU A 522 -11.43 18.29 13.18
CA LEU A 522 -10.38 19.16 13.73
C LEU A 522 -10.43 19.27 15.26
N PRO A 523 -11.61 19.37 15.93
CA PRO A 523 -11.67 19.39 17.38
C PRO A 523 -11.09 18.13 18.03
N TYR A 524 -11.32 16.96 17.43
CA TYR A 524 -10.81 15.68 17.93
C TYR A 524 -9.30 15.56 17.69
N GLN A 525 -8.86 15.89 16.48
CA GLN A 525 -7.45 15.85 16.08
C GLN A 525 -6.58 16.78 16.94
N ARG A 526 -7.01 18.01 17.23
CA ARG A 526 -6.27 18.95 18.10
C ARG A 526 -5.99 18.35 19.48
N VAL A 527 -6.98 17.70 20.09
CA VAL A 527 -6.82 17.05 21.40
C VAL A 527 -5.88 15.85 21.30
N GLN A 528 -5.98 15.05 20.23
CA GLN A 528 -5.08 13.92 19.98
C GLN A 528 -3.63 14.37 19.81
N VAL A 529 -3.37 15.43 19.03
CA VAL A 529 -2.03 16.01 18.84
C VAL A 529 -1.46 16.54 20.15
N ILE A 530 -2.24 17.30 20.92
CA ILE A 530 -1.83 17.78 22.24
C ILE A 530 -1.49 16.60 23.16
N ALA A 531 -2.35 15.58 23.23
CA ALA A 531 -2.11 14.39 24.03
C ALA A 531 -0.87 13.60 23.57
N ALA A 532 -0.63 13.52 22.26
CA ALA A 532 0.55 12.87 21.68
C ALA A 532 1.85 13.64 22.02
N ILE A 533 1.84 14.98 21.98
CA ILE A 533 2.97 15.81 22.42
C ILE A 533 3.28 15.56 23.89
N PHE A 534 2.27 15.57 24.77
CA PHE A 534 2.46 15.23 26.19
C PHE A 534 2.94 13.79 26.38
N GLY A 535 2.45 12.84 25.59
CA GLY A 535 2.88 11.45 25.58
C GLY A 535 4.34 11.30 25.18
N LEU A 536 4.78 12.02 24.14
CA LEU A 536 6.17 12.04 23.70
C LEU A 536 7.09 12.66 24.76
N LEU A 537 6.70 13.81 25.33
CA LEU A 537 7.42 14.44 26.43
C LEU A 537 7.52 13.50 27.65
N ALA A 538 6.45 12.75 27.94
CA ALA A 538 6.43 11.74 28.98
C ALA A 538 7.37 10.56 28.65
N VAL A 539 7.41 10.06 27.43
CA VAL A 539 8.35 9.01 26.99
C VAL A 539 9.80 9.49 27.13
N ILE A 540 10.11 10.71 26.71
CA ILE A 540 11.44 11.31 26.88
C ILE A 540 11.77 11.45 28.38
N GLY A 541 10.81 11.89 29.20
CA GLY A 541 10.93 11.98 30.65
C GLY A 541 11.14 10.62 31.32
N ILE A 542 10.42 9.58 30.88
CA ILE A 542 10.59 8.18 31.29
C ILE A 542 11.98 7.71 30.91
N ALA A 543 12.42 7.84 29.66
CA ALA A 543 13.75 7.42 29.23
C ALA A 543 14.87 8.13 30.01
N GLY A 544 14.75 9.46 30.18
CA GLY A 544 15.72 10.27 30.90
C GLY A 544 15.77 9.99 32.41
N SER A 545 14.64 9.65 33.03
CA SER A 545 14.57 9.29 34.46
C SER A 545 14.90 7.81 34.69
N ALA A 546 14.48 6.92 33.81
CA ALA A 546 14.78 5.48 33.81
C ALA A 546 16.29 5.22 33.78
N TYR A 547 17.03 5.91 32.91
CA TYR A 547 18.49 5.79 32.88
C TYR A 547 19.16 6.17 34.22
N ARG A 548 18.47 6.96 35.06
CA ARG A 548 18.95 7.45 36.36
C ARG A 548 18.37 6.67 37.55
N LEU A 549 17.56 5.64 37.31
CA LEU A 549 16.91 4.80 38.32
C LEU A 549 17.63 3.45 38.50
N PRO A 550 17.79 2.95 39.74
CA PRO A 550 18.47 1.68 40.00
C PRO A 550 17.55 0.47 39.79
N PHE A 551 17.20 0.15 38.54
CA PHE A 551 16.33 -0.99 38.18
C PHE A 551 16.86 -2.37 38.60
N ARG A 552 18.15 -2.47 38.99
CA ARG A 552 18.76 -3.71 39.53
C ARG A 552 18.06 -4.28 40.79
N GLN A 553 17.17 -3.52 41.43
CA GLN A 553 16.41 -3.95 42.60
C GLN A 553 14.99 -4.45 42.29
N VAL A 554 14.52 -4.35 41.04
CA VAL A 554 13.18 -4.81 40.61
C VAL A 554 13.31 -6.23 40.03
N LYS A 555 12.74 -7.23 40.72
CA LYS A 555 12.80 -8.64 40.32
C LYS A 555 11.76 -8.95 39.24
N MET A 556 12.19 -8.93 37.98
CA MET A 556 11.55 -9.66 36.86
C MET A 556 11.69 -11.19 37.07
N PRO A 557 10.86 -12.03 36.42
CA PRO A 557 10.94 -13.49 36.53
C PRO A 557 12.37 -13.98 36.28
N SER A 558 12.81 -14.99 37.05
CA SER A 558 14.23 -15.31 37.18
C SER A 558 14.85 -15.64 35.82
N ARG A 559 16.08 -15.17 35.63
CA ARG A 559 16.95 -15.51 34.50
C ARG A 559 16.97 -17.01 34.20
N GLU A 560 16.82 -17.85 35.23
CA GLU A 560 16.71 -19.31 35.16
C GLU A 560 15.48 -19.80 34.39
N ALA A 561 14.31 -19.15 34.50
CA ALA A 561 13.09 -19.60 33.81
C ALA A 561 13.16 -19.37 32.29
N LEU A 562 13.71 -18.23 31.88
CA LEU A 562 14.02 -17.91 30.48
C LEU A 562 15.19 -18.74 29.94
N GLN A 563 16.18 -19.06 30.78
CA GLN A 563 17.29 -19.93 30.43
C GLN A 563 16.86 -21.37 30.20
N ASN A 564 15.94 -21.91 31.01
CA ASN A 564 15.50 -23.30 30.89
C ASN A 564 14.71 -23.60 29.61
N ILE A 565 13.87 -22.67 29.13
CA ILE A 565 13.13 -22.83 27.87
C ILE A 565 14.07 -22.70 26.66
N ALA A 566 15.00 -21.75 26.71
CA ALA A 566 16.03 -21.60 25.70
C ALA A 566 17.00 -22.79 25.67
N ASP A 567 17.38 -23.34 26.83
CA ASP A 567 18.31 -24.46 26.94
C ASP A 567 17.72 -25.76 26.35
N VAL A 568 16.41 -26.00 26.43
CA VAL A 568 15.77 -27.17 25.80
C VAL A 568 15.73 -27.04 24.27
N ALA A 569 15.34 -25.88 23.74
CA ALA A 569 15.33 -25.63 22.29
C ALA A 569 16.76 -25.65 21.69
N ILE A 570 17.72 -25.06 22.40
CA ILE A 570 19.14 -25.06 22.02
C ILE A 570 19.72 -26.48 22.09
N THR A 571 19.36 -27.29 23.08
CA THR A 571 19.89 -28.65 23.22
C THR A 571 19.39 -29.58 22.11
N LEU A 572 18.13 -29.46 21.67
CA LEU A 572 17.59 -30.22 20.53
C LEU A 572 18.25 -29.80 19.20
N LEU A 573 18.39 -28.49 18.97
CA LEU A 573 19.07 -27.95 17.79
C LEU A 573 20.56 -28.34 17.74
N VAL A 574 21.25 -28.26 18.88
CA VAL A 574 22.67 -28.59 19.03
C VAL A 574 22.91 -30.09 18.87
N SER A 575 21.98 -30.95 19.33
CA SER A 575 22.11 -32.40 19.13
C SER A 575 21.99 -32.78 17.66
N PHE A 576 21.08 -32.14 16.91
CA PHE A 576 20.94 -32.35 15.46
C PHE A 576 22.16 -31.83 14.68
N ILE A 577 22.65 -30.62 15.00
CA ILE A 577 23.82 -30.01 14.35
C ILE A 577 25.13 -30.73 14.71
N PHE A 578 25.25 -31.26 15.93
CA PHE A 578 26.41 -32.04 16.34
C PHE A 578 26.52 -33.35 15.56
N VAL A 579 25.39 -34.03 15.28
CA VAL A 579 25.37 -35.23 14.41
C VAL A 579 25.86 -34.86 13.01
N ILE A 580 25.39 -33.75 12.44
CA ILE A 580 25.85 -33.26 11.13
C ILE A 580 27.34 -32.88 11.16
N GLY A 581 27.81 -32.18 12.19
CA GLY A 581 29.22 -31.78 12.33
C GLY A 581 30.18 -32.97 12.52
N VAL A 582 29.72 -34.04 13.18
CA VAL A 582 30.46 -35.30 13.32
C VAL A 582 30.47 -36.08 11.99
N VAL A 583 29.36 -36.11 11.26
CA VAL A 583 29.27 -36.72 9.91
C VAL A 583 30.16 -35.97 8.90
N LEU A 584 30.23 -34.63 8.97
CA LEU A 584 31.06 -33.78 8.09
C LEU A 584 32.55 -33.74 8.47
N SER A 585 32.94 -34.31 9.62
CA SER A 585 34.34 -34.40 10.08
C SER A 585 34.95 -35.80 9.96
N TRP A 586 34.27 -36.72 9.27
CA TRP A 586 34.80 -38.06 8.99
C TRP A 586 36.02 -38.00 8.05
N GLY A 587 37.19 -38.41 8.57
CA GLY A 587 38.44 -38.60 7.83
C GLY A 587 39.49 -37.50 8.06
N ASP A 588 40.45 -37.73 8.97
CA ASP A 588 41.59 -36.83 9.26
C ASP A 588 42.46 -36.50 8.03
N MET A 589 42.42 -37.36 7.00
CA MET A 589 43.20 -37.19 5.78
C MET A 589 42.58 -36.11 4.85
N VAL A 590 41.25 -36.07 4.74
CA VAL A 590 40.51 -35.13 3.87
C VAL A 590 40.49 -33.73 4.48
N THR A 591 40.28 -33.63 5.79
CA THR A 591 40.27 -32.34 6.52
C THR A 591 41.64 -31.65 6.48
N THR A 592 42.73 -32.41 6.53
CA THR A 592 44.10 -31.86 6.44
C THR A 592 44.42 -31.36 5.02
N PHE A 593 43.92 -32.04 3.98
CA PHE A 593 44.05 -31.62 2.58
C PHE A 593 43.25 -30.35 2.27
N LEU A 594 41.98 -30.29 2.69
CA LEU A 594 41.07 -29.16 2.48
C LEU A 594 41.41 -27.94 3.36
N ARG A 595 42.27 -28.10 4.37
CA ARG A 595 42.82 -26.98 5.14
C ARG A 595 43.91 -26.21 4.39
N ARG A 596 44.35 -26.61 3.19
CA ARG A 596 45.30 -25.79 2.41
C ARG A 596 44.55 -24.86 1.47
N ASP A 597 45.03 -23.63 1.30
CA ASP A 597 44.29 -22.58 0.57
C ASP A 597 44.12 -22.94 -0.92
N THR A 598 45.16 -23.46 -1.58
CA THR A 598 45.11 -23.78 -3.02
C THR A 598 44.18 -24.94 -3.37
N PRO A 599 44.25 -26.12 -2.70
CA PRO A 599 43.34 -27.22 -2.99
C PRO A 599 41.88 -26.88 -2.65
N ALA A 600 41.63 -26.17 -1.56
CA ALA A 600 40.26 -25.76 -1.19
C ALA A 600 39.63 -24.87 -2.26
N LEU A 601 40.40 -23.92 -2.82
CA LEU A 601 39.95 -23.01 -3.86
C LEU A 601 39.65 -23.74 -5.18
N ILE A 602 40.53 -24.65 -5.61
CA ILE A 602 40.32 -25.44 -6.84
C ILE A 602 39.05 -26.29 -6.70
N VAL A 603 38.90 -27.04 -5.61
CA VAL A 603 37.73 -27.90 -5.43
C VAL A 603 36.46 -27.07 -5.24
N SER A 604 36.53 -25.90 -4.59
CA SER A 604 35.40 -24.97 -4.51
C SER A 604 34.93 -24.55 -5.89
N LEU A 605 35.85 -24.04 -6.73
CA LEU A 605 35.55 -23.65 -8.11
C LEU A 605 34.97 -24.82 -8.91
N THR A 606 35.58 -26.01 -8.84
CA THR A 606 35.07 -27.20 -9.54
C THR A 606 33.67 -27.58 -9.06
N SER A 607 33.42 -27.62 -7.75
CA SER A 607 32.12 -27.96 -7.19
C SER A 607 31.04 -26.94 -7.56
N MET A 608 31.37 -25.65 -7.57
CA MET A 608 30.44 -24.59 -7.98
C MET A 608 30.14 -24.66 -9.47
N SER A 609 31.14 -24.89 -10.32
CA SER A 609 30.95 -25.07 -11.77
C SER A 609 30.08 -26.28 -12.08
N VAL A 610 30.32 -27.41 -11.40
CA VAL A 610 29.47 -28.60 -11.55
C VAL A 610 28.05 -28.32 -11.05
N ALA A 611 27.87 -27.65 -9.92
CA ALA A 611 26.55 -27.30 -9.41
C ALA A 611 25.77 -26.41 -10.39
N TYR A 612 26.44 -25.45 -11.03
CA TYR A 612 25.82 -24.52 -11.96
C TYR A 612 25.47 -25.15 -13.32
N TYR A 613 26.37 -25.97 -13.87
CA TYR A 613 26.18 -26.56 -15.21
C TYR A 613 25.54 -27.95 -15.21
N SER A 614 25.36 -28.61 -14.05
CA SER A 614 24.80 -29.95 -14.02
C SER A 614 23.30 -29.92 -14.34
N PRO A 615 22.86 -30.66 -15.38
CA PRO A 615 21.42 -30.79 -15.68
C PRO A 615 20.73 -31.82 -14.77
N ILE A 616 21.46 -32.43 -13.83
CA ILE A 616 20.98 -33.53 -12.97
C ILE A 616 20.88 -33.00 -11.54
N VAL A 617 19.67 -32.94 -10.99
CA VAL A 617 19.40 -32.43 -9.63
C VAL A 617 20.31 -33.08 -8.58
N TRP A 618 20.49 -34.41 -8.63
CA TRP A 618 21.38 -35.12 -7.70
C TRP A 618 22.85 -34.76 -7.87
N GLY A 619 23.29 -34.46 -9.09
CA GLY A 619 24.64 -33.96 -9.38
C GLY A 619 24.86 -32.58 -8.77
N THR A 620 23.88 -31.68 -8.93
CA THR A 620 23.87 -30.35 -8.32
C THR A 620 23.90 -30.43 -6.79
N LEU A 621 23.03 -31.24 -6.18
CA LEU A 621 22.99 -31.41 -4.73
C LEU A 621 24.28 -32.02 -4.17
N ALA A 622 24.86 -33.00 -4.86
CA ALA A 622 26.15 -33.58 -4.46
C ALA A 622 27.29 -32.54 -4.54
N ALA A 623 27.32 -31.74 -5.60
CA ALA A 623 28.31 -30.69 -5.77
C ALA A 623 28.16 -29.58 -4.71
N LEU A 624 26.93 -29.15 -4.41
CA LEU A 624 26.64 -28.20 -3.32
C LEU A 624 26.98 -28.77 -1.94
N ALA A 625 26.80 -30.07 -1.71
CA ALA A 625 27.19 -30.73 -0.47
C ALA A 625 28.72 -30.76 -0.31
N VAL A 626 29.46 -31.08 -1.37
CA VAL A 626 30.94 -31.00 -1.39
C VAL A 626 31.40 -29.58 -1.11
N PHE A 627 30.78 -28.59 -1.76
CA PHE A 627 31.04 -27.18 -1.49
C PHE A 627 30.75 -26.83 -0.02
N GLY A 628 29.61 -27.25 0.52
CA GLY A 628 29.24 -27.06 1.93
C GLY A 628 30.27 -27.64 2.92
N VAL A 629 30.84 -28.81 2.62
CA VAL A 629 31.93 -29.41 3.43
C VAL A 629 33.18 -28.51 3.40
N ILE A 630 33.52 -27.96 2.24
CA ILE A 630 34.66 -27.04 2.11
C ILE A 630 34.41 -25.77 2.89
N VAL A 631 33.23 -25.16 2.74
CA VAL A 631 32.85 -23.93 3.44
C VAL A 631 32.81 -24.14 4.95
N PHE A 632 32.32 -25.29 5.44
CA PHE A 632 32.34 -25.63 6.87
C PHE A 632 33.78 -25.63 7.44
N ASN A 633 34.73 -26.19 6.69
CA ASN A 633 36.14 -26.23 7.09
C ASN A 633 36.86 -24.88 6.88
N ARG A 634 36.51 -24.14 5.83
CA ARG A 634 37.09 -22.87 5.39
C ARG A 634 36.00 -21.86 5.01
N PRO A 635 35.37 -21.18 5.99
CA PRO A 635 34.25 -20.26 5.74
C PRO A 635 34.52 -19.13 4.75
N LEU A 636 35.78 -18.70 4.66
CA LEU A 636 36.20 -17.68 3.70
C LEU A 636 35.87 -18.05 2.24
N MET A 637 35.92 -19.34 1.87
CA MET A 637 35.58 -19.78 0.52
C MET A 637 34.11 -19.52 0.19
N GLY A 638 33.22 -19.70 1.17
CA GLY A 638 31.80 -19.36 1.03
C GLY A 638 31.57 -17.86 0.89
N LEU A 639 32.25 -17.05 1.68
CA LEU A 639 32.15 -15.59 1.60
C LEU A 639 32.71 -15.03 0.28
N LEU A 640 33.79 -15.61 -0.25
CA LEU A 640 34.32 -15.29 -1.58
C LEU A 640 33.34 -15.70 -2.69
N ALA A 641 32.68 -16.84 -2.55
CA ALA A 641 31.65 -17.28 -3.49
C ALA A 641 30.43 -16.33 -3.47
N VAL A 642 29.98 -15.91 -2.29
CA VAL A 642 28.91 -14.90 -2.16
C VAL A 642 29.30 -13.60 -2.86
N LEU A 643 30.52 -13.10 -2.61
CA LEU A 643 31.01 -11.87 -3.24
C LEU A 643 31.11 -11.98 -4.77
N PHE A 644 31.57 -13.13 -5.28
CA PHE A 644 31.65 -13.35 -6.71
C PHE A 644 30.26 -13.44 -7.35
N TRP A 645 29.38 -14.27 -6.78
CA TRP A 645 28.04 -14.49 -7.33
C TRP A 645 27.09 -13.31 -7.10
N SER A 646 27.37 -12.39 -6.18
CA SER A 646 26.58 -11.16 -6.06
C SER A 646 26.66 -10.29 -7.31
N ALA A 647 27.77 -10.35 -8.08
CA ALA A 647 27.86 -9.69 -9.39
C ALA A 647 27.08 -10.44 -10.49
N TYR A 648 26.78 -11.72 -10.29
CA TYR A 648 26.02 -12.56 -11.22
C TYR A 648 24.66 -12.95 -10.61
N PHE A 649 24.00 -12.00 -9.94
CA PHE A 649 22.77 -12.26 -9.19
C PHE A 649 21.60 -12.74 -10.06
N THR A 650 21.64 -12.53 -11.37
CA THR A 650 20.66 -13.05 -12.34
C THR A 650 20.84 -14.54 -12.65
N ALA A 651 21.96 -15.14 -12.23
CA ALA A 651 22.22 -16.55 -12.42
C ALA A 651 21.41 -17.39 -11.42
N ASN A 652 20.62 -18.33 -11.95
CA ASN A 652 19.75 -19.20 -11.18
C ASN A 652 20.18 -20.67 -11.29
N LEU A 653 19.91 -21.45 -10.25
CA LEU A 653 20.03 -22.91 -10.29
C LEU A 653 18.73 -23.51 -10.83
N ASP A 654 18.80 -24.19 -11.97
CA ASP A 654 17.69 -24.94 -12.55
C ASP A 654 17.51 -26.26 -11.79
N ALA A 655 16.66 -26.24 -10.76
CA ALA A 655 16.37 -27.41 -9.93
C ALA A 655 14.87 -27.72 -9.93
N TYR A 656 14.27 -27.89 -11.12
CA TYR A 656 12.93 -28.45 -11.41
C TYR A 656 11.69 -27.98 -10.60
N VAL A 657 11.82 -27.10 -9.59
CA VAL A 657 10.70 -26.66 -8.73
C VAL A 657 10.75 -25.17 -8.36
N GLN A 658 11.88 -24.45 -8.49
CA GLN A 658 11.93 -22.97 -8.40
C GLN A 658 13.31 -22.44 -8.79
N LEU A 659 13.36 -21.28 -9.46
CA LEU A 659 14.61 -20.56 -9.76
C LEU A 659 15.10 -19.85 -8.49
N ILE A 660 16.12 -20.39 -7.82
CA ILE A 660 16.81 -19.72 -6.70
C ILE A 660 18.12 -19.13 -7.23
N ALA A 661 18.38 -17.86 -6.91
CA ALA A 661 19.61 -17.19 -7.31
C ALA A 661 20.83 -17.85 -6.67
N VAL A 662 21.90 -18.07 -7.45
CA VAL A 662 23.10 -18.78 -6.98
C VAL A 662 23.71 -18.09 -5.75
N VAL A 663 23.69 -16.76 -5.72
CA VAL A 663 24.21 -15.97 -4.58
C VAL A 663 23.50 -16.29 -3.27
N GLU A 664 22.18 -16.51 -3.28
CA GLU A 664 21.39 -16.84 -2.08
C GLU A 664 21.74 -18.25 -1.58
N VAL A 665 21.95 -19.20 -2.49
CA VAL A 665 22.41 -20.55 -2.14
C VAL A 665 23.80 -20.49 -1.52
N MET A 666 24.73 -19.72 -2.10
CA MET A 666 26.07 -19.53 -1.53
C MET A 666 26.00 -18.86 -0.15
N LEU A 667 25.11 -17.90 0.03
CA LEU A 667 24.89 -17.19 1.30
C LEU A 667 24.33 -18.14 2.36
N ALA A 668 23.33 -18.94 2.02
CA ALA A 668 22.72 -19.93 2.91
C ALA A 668 23.73 -21.01 3.34
N ILE A 669 24.51 -21.56 2.39
CA ILE A 669 25.57 -22.52 2.71
C ILE A 669 26.63 -21.89 3.62
N SER A 670 27.03 -20.65 3.35
CA SER A 670 27.98 -19.90 4.17
C SER A 670 27.46 -19.63 5.58
N ALA A 671 26.18 -19.25 5.70
CA ALA A 671 25.51 -19.04 6.97
C ALA A 671 25.44 -20.33 7.79
N ALA A 672 24.97 -21.42 7.19
CA ALA A 672 24.88 -22.73 7.82
C ALA A 672 26.26 -23.22 8.30
N ALA A 673 27.29 -23.05 7.48
CA ALA A 673 28.66 -23.42 7.81
C ALA A 673 29.23 -22.62 8.99
N ILE A 674 29.11 -21.29 8.97
CA ILE A 674 29.65 -20.40 10.02
C ILE A 674 28.90 -20.61 11.34
N ILE A 675 27.57 -20.65 11.30
CA ILE A 675 26.73 -20.88 12.47
C ILE A 675 26.99 -22.28 13.04
N GLY A 676 26.97 -23.31 12.19
CA GLY A 676 27.22 -24.70 12.57
C GLY A 676 28.58 -24.89 13.22
N ARG A 677 29.63 -24.24 12.69
CA ARG A 677 30.97 -24.26 13.28
C ARG A 677 31.02 -23.55 14.63
N GLY A 678 30.35 -22.40 14.76
CA GLY A 678 30.23 -21.68 16.02
C GLY A 678 29.57 -22.52 17.11
N LEU A 679 28.49 -23.23 16.76
CA LEU A 679 27.80 -24.16 17.65
C LEU A 679 28.65 -25.38 17.99
N TYR A 680 29.38 -25.95 17.03
CA TYR A 680 30.29 -27.07 17.24
C TYR A 680 31.42 -26.74 18.24
N GLU A 681 32.10 -25.60 18.07
CA GLU A 681 33.15 -25.17 19.00
C GLU A 681 32.59 -24.89 20.40
N TRP A 682 31.41 -24.26 20.48
CA TRP A 682 30.73 -24.04 21.75
C TRP A 682 30.38 -25.37 22.47
N ALA A 683 29.82 -26.34 21.73
CA ALA A 683 29.48 -27.65 22.26
C ALA A 683 30.72 -28.44 22.72
N LYS A 684 31.82 -28.40 21.95
CA LYS A 684 33.10 -29.03 22.29
C LYS A 684 33.66 -28.49 23.61
N ILE A 685 33.59 -27.18 23.82
CA ILE A 685 34.10 -26.52 25.04
C ILE A 685 33.20 -26.85 26.25
N ARG A 686 31.87 -26.85 26.08
CA ARG A 686 30.93 -27.22 27.14
C ARG A 686 31.11 -28.67 27.60
N ARG A 687 31.57 -29.56 26.70
CA ARG A 687 31.88 -30.96 27.01
C ARG A 687 33.25 -31.18 27.66
N SER A 688 34.17 -30.20 27.63
CA SER A 688 35.56 -30.40 28.06
C SER A 688 35.94 -29.83 29.43
N THR A 689 35.02 -29.39 30.30
CA THR A 689 35.41 -28.88 31.64
C THR A 689 35.14 -29.81 32.81
N SER A 690 36.24 -30.25 33.42
CA SER A 690 36.40 -30.53 34.87
C SER A 690 36.28 -29.23 35.70
N PRO A 691 35.92 -29.26 37.00
CA PRO A 691 35.26 -28.13 37.69
C PRO A 691 36.12 -27.03 38.31
N ARG A 692 37.42 -26.85 37.99
CA ARG A 692 38.24 -25.82 38.66
C ARG A 692 39.10 -25.01 37.68
N LYS A 693 38.88 -23.68 37.73
CA LYS A 693 39.49 -22.56 36.98
C LYS A 693 38.76 -22.13 35.70
N THR A 694 37.62 -21.48 35.88
CA THR A 694 36.90 -20.74 34.83
C THR A 694 37.24 -19.26 34.88
N THR A 695 38.31 -18.87 34.18
CA THR A 695 38.45 -17.52 33.61
C THR A 695 39.01 -17.67 32.21
N PHE A 696 38.15 -18.08 31.28
CA PHE A 696 38.15 -17.80 29.84
C PHE A 696 37.21 -18.81 29.16
N ALA A 697 35.91 -18.53 29.18
CA ALA A 697 34.93 -19.21 28.35
C ALA A 697 34.68 -18.35 27.10
N PRO A 698 34.81 -18.86 25.86
CA PRO A 698 34.34 -18.16 24.69
C PRO A 698 32.81 -18.30 24.68
N HIS A 699 32.16 -17.33 25.33
CA HIS A 699 30.71 -17.14 25.26
C HIS A 699 30.27 -16.95 23.80
N VAL A 700 29.11 -17.53 23.51
CA VAL A 700 28.41 -17.62 22.21
C VAL A 700 28.59 -16.37 21.34
N THR A 701 28.94 -16.59 20.07
CA THR A 701 29.41 -15.61 19.07
C THR A 701 28.51 -14.38 18.91
N LEU A 702 27.19 -14.50 19.11
CA LEU A 702 26.22 -13.41 19.00
C LEU A 702 26.21 -12.46 20.21
N LEU A 703 26.31 -12.97 21.44
CA LEU A 703 26.40 -12.12 22.65
C LEU A 703 27.75 -11.37 22.72
N ASN A 704 28.80 -11.96 22.17
CA ASN A 704 30.09 -11.29 22.00
C ASN A 704 30.07 -10.24 20.88
N LEU A 705 29.27 -10.46 19.82
CA LEU A 705 29.03 -9.44 18.78
C LEU A 705 28.31 -8.23 19.39
N TRP A 706 27.29 -8.46 20.23
CA TRP A 706 26.58 -7.40 20.96
C TRP A 706 27.49 -6.54 21.82
N ASN A 707 28.46 -7.15 22.51
CA ASN A 707 29.44 -6.42 23.31
C ASN A 707 30.55 -5.73 22.48
N ARG A 708 30.58 -5.95 21.16
CA ARG A 708 31.56 -5.39 20.20
C ARG A 708 30.91 -4.53 19.11
N LEU A 709 29.65 -4.12 19.31
CA LEU A 709 28.96 -3.25 18.36
C LEU A 709 29.75 -1.97 18.16
N SER A 710 30.10 -1.68 16.92
CA SER A 710 30.65 -0.40 16.51
C SER A 710 29.54 0.57 16.15
N THR A 711 29.91 1.83 15.89
CA THR A 711 28.98 2.80 15.32
C THR A 711 28.38 2.29 14.01
N LEU A 712 29.16 1.64 13.14
CA LEU A 712 28.65 1.10 11.86
C LEU A 712 27.58 0.03 12.08
N ASP A 713 27.78 -0.86 13.06
CA ASP A 713 26.79 -1.89 13.42
C ASP A 713 25.45 -1.27 13.84
N ILE A 714 25.53 -0.26 14.69
CA ILE A 714 24.35 0.44 15.24
C ILE A 714 23.57 1.14 14.13
N VAL A 715 24.27 1.82 13.20
CA VAL A 715 23.61 2.49 12.08
C VAL A 715 22.99 1.49 11.11
N LEU A 716 23.64 0.36 10.82
CA LEU A 716 23.08 -0.69 9.97
C LEU A 716 21.83 -1.34 10.59
N MET A 717 21.81 -1.54 11.91
CA MET A 717 20.62 -2.02 12.61
C MET A 717 19.46 -1.02 12.50
N MET A 718 19.74 0.27 12.60
CA MET A 718 18.71 1.31 12.37
C MET A 718 18.25 1.37 10.93
N PHE A 719 19.17 1.24 9.96
CA PHE A 719 18.83 1.15 8.54
C PHE A 719 17.91 -0.04 8.25
N PHE A 720 18.24 -1.23 8.78
CA PHE A 720 17.39 -2.41 8.70
C PHE A 720 16.03 -2.20 9.39
N GLY A 721 16.02 -1.65 10.60
CA GLY A 721 14.80 -1.36 11.33
C GLY A 721 13.87 -0.42 10.56
N LEU A 722 14.42 0.65 9.97
CA LEU A 722 13.66 1.58 9.14
C LEU A 722 13.15 0.92 7.85
N ALA A 723 13.98 0.11 7.19
CA ALA A 723 13.57 -0.66 6.01
C ALA A 723 12.40 -1.60 6.32
N VAL A 724 12.42 -2.31 7.46
CA VAL A 724 11.29 -3.15 7.90
C VAL A 724 10.06 -2.30 8.23
N ILE A 725 10.24 -1.20 8.96
CA ILE A 725 9.13 -0.29 9.29
C ILE A 725 8.50 0.28 8.00
N SER A 726 9.28 0.51 6.95
CA SER A 726 8.78 1.07 5.69
C SER A 726 7.74 0.19 4.98
N LEU A 727 7.71 -1.12 5.28
CA LEU A 727 6.66 -2.02 4.80
C LEU A 727 5.26 -1.63 5.29
N SER A 728 5.17 -0.86 6.40
CA SER A 728 3.88 -0.47 6.96
C SER A 728 3.15 0.61 6.14
N TRP A 729 3.87 1.33 5.27
CA TRP A 729 3.32 2.38 4.40
C TRP A 729 3.63 2.16 2.91
N ALA A 730 4.17 1.01 2.52
CA ALA A 730 4.35 0.66 1.12
C ALA A 730 3.02 0.15 0.52
N ASP A 731 2.58 0.76 -0.58
CA ASP A 731 1.35 0.37 -1.28
C ASP A 731 1.48 -1.05 -1.85
N LEU A 732 2.56 -1.33 -2.57
CA LEU A 732 2.88 -2.63 -3.14
C LEU A 732 3.78 -3.44 -2.20
N ARG A 733 3.16 -4.12 -1.24
CA ARG A 733 3.86 -4.86 -0.17
C ARG A 733 4.71 -6.03 -0.68
N SER A 734 4.30 -6.73 -1.73
CA SER A 734 5.06 -7.86 -2.31
C SER A 734 6.41 -7.42 -2.88
N GLU A 735 6.41 -6.30 -3.56
CA GLU A 735 7.53 -5.64 -4.23
C GLU A 735 8.50 -5.12 -3.16
N ALA A 736 7.95 -4.43 -2.14
CA ALA A 736 8.70 -3.96 -0.99
C ALA A 736 9.36 -5.12 -0.21
N LEU A 737 8.67 -6.26 -0.04
CA LEU A 737 9.22 -7.46 0.61
C LEU A 737 10.35 -8.09 -0.21
N ARG A 738 10.22 -8.12 -1.54
CA ARG A 738 11.27 -8.62 -2.44
C ARG A 738 12.52 -7.75 -2.34
N GLU A 739 12.37 -6.42 -2.35
CA GLU A 739 13.52 -5.52 -2.19
C GLU A 739 14.12 -5.58 -0.79
N LEU A 740 13.30 -5.68 0.27
CA LEU A 740 13.79 -5.88 1.63
C LEU A 740 14.65 -7.14 1.72
N ARG A 741 14.20 -8.27 1.15
CA ARG A 741 14.98 -9.51 1.10
C ARG A 741 16.31 -9.30 0.36
N THR A 742 16.22 -8.89 -0.90
CA THR A 742 17.35 -8.95 -1.85
C THR A 742 18.37 -7.81 -1.68
N MET A 743 17.94 -6.63 -1.23
CA MET A 743 18.79 -5.43 -1.12
C MET A 743 19.12 -5.03 0.33
N ILE A 744 18.45 -5.61 1.32
CA ILE A 744 18.70 -5.30 2.74
C ILE A 744 19.09 -6.55 3.52
N ILE A 745 18.25 -7.59 3.55
CA ILE A 745 18.48 -8.79 4.36
C ILE A 745 19.69 -9.56 3.86
N ASP A 746 19.78 -9.90 2.58
CA ASP A 746 20.88 -10.73 2.06
C ASP A 746 22.24 -10.04 2.19
N PRO A 747 22.41 -8.75 1.82
CA PRO A 747 23.66 -8.02 2.03
C PRO A 747 24.00 -7.86 3.52
N LEU A 748 23.00 -7.60 4.38
CA LEU A 748 23.23 -7.49 5.81
C LEU A 748 23.62 -8.84 6.44
N ALA A 749 23.03 -9.95 5.97
CA ALA A 749 23.44 -11.28 6.37
C ALA A 749 24.90 -11.52 5.96
N PHE A 750 25.29 -11.13 4.74
CA PHE A 750 26.69 -11.18 4.31
C PHE A 750 27.62 -10.34 5.20
N TYR A 751 27.22 -9.12 5.57
CA TYR A 751 27.93 -8.27 6.53
C TYR A 751 28.12 -8.97 7.88
N VAL A 752 27.06 -9.55 8.44
CA VAL A 752 27.09 -10.25 9.72
C VAL A 752 28.01 -11.48 9.65
N LEU A 753 27.93 -12.27 8.58
CA LEU A 753 28.80 -13.44 8.40
C LEU A 753 30.28 -13.07 8.31
N LEU A 754 30.61 -12.00 7.59
CA LEU A 754 31.96 -11.45 7.52
C LEU A 754 32.48 -11.04 8.91
N ARG A 755 31.64 -10.40 9.74
CA ARG A 755 31.97 -10.02 11.12
C ARG A 755 32.13 -11.22 12.05
N LEU A 756 31.36 -12.29 11.84
CA LEU A 756 31.48 -13.53 12.61
C LEU A 756 32.71 -14.36 12.23
N ALA A 757 33.22 -14.24 11.00
CA ALA A 757 34.29 -15.07 10.46
C ALA A 757 35.69 -14.82 11.09
N ARG A 758 35.89 -13.76 11.88
CA ARG A 758 37.18 -13.37 12.51
C ARG A 758 38.35 -13.37 11.51
N LEU A 759 38.28 -12.45 10.57
CA LEU A 759 39.21 -12.33 9.44
C LEU A 759 40.62 -11.95 9.91
N LYS A 760 41.64 -12.62 9.37
CA LYS A 760 43.05 -12.25 9.50
C LYS A 760 43.48 -11.37 8.33
N GLU A 761 44.67 -10.78 8.42
CA GLU A 761 45.27 -10.00 7.32
C GLU A 761 45.24 -10.73 5.97
N LYS A 762 45.58 -12.02 5.95
CA LYS A 762 45.53 -12.83 4.71
C LYS A 762 44.12 -12.97 4.15
N ASP A 763 43.12 -13.10 5.02
CA ASP A 763 41.71 -13.25 4.63
C ASP A 763 41.18 -11.92 4.06
N LEU A 764 41.55 -10.79 4.67
CA LEU A 764 41.23 -9.45 4.17
C LEU A 764 41.84 -9.18 2.78
N ALA A 765 43.07 -9.64 2.56
CA ALA A 765 43.71 -9.55 1.25
C ALA A 765 43.01 -10.42 0.21
N LEU A 766 42.63 -11.66 0.56
CA LEU A 766 41.87 -12.55 -0.34
C LEU A 766 40.50 -11.97 -0.72
N LEU A 767 39.80 -11.30 0.21
CA LEU A 767 38.53 -10.62 -0.11
C LEU A 767 38.74 -9.45 -1.08
N ALA A 768 39.77 -8.63 -0.87
CA ALA A 768 40.11 -7.53 -1.79
C ALA A 768 40.56 -8.05 -3.17
N GLU A 769 41.37 -9.10 -3.21
CA GLU A 769 41.80 -9.77 -4.44
C GLU A 769 40.63 -10.45 -5.16
N GLY A 770 39.69 -11.04 -4.41
CA GLY A 770 38.44 -11.61 -4.91
C GLY A 770 37.50 -10.56 -5.52
N LEU A 771 37.45 -9.36 -4.96
CA LEU A 771 36.73 -8.23 -5.56
C LEU A 771 37.36 -7.80 -6.89
N ILE A 772 38.71 -7.72 -6.97
CA ILE A 772 39.42 -7.46 -8.23
C ILE A 772 39.14 -8.56 -9.26
N LEU A 773 39.10 -9.83 -8.83
CA LEU A 773 38.79 -10.96 -9.72
C LEU A 773 37.37 -10.83 -10.28
N THR A 774 36.41 -10.53 -9.40
CA THR A 774 35.00 -10.38 -9.75
C THR A 774 34.81 -9.28 -10.78
N GLY A 775 35.36 -8.08 -10.54
CA GLY A 775 35.33 -6.99 -11.51
C GLY A 775 36.05 -7.34 -12.83
N THR A 776 37.18 -8.06 -12.77
CA THR A 776 37.89 -8.50 -13.98
C THR A 776 37.05 -9.47 -14.81
N MET A 777 36.35 -10.41 -14.17
CA MET A 777 35.47 -11.37 -14.85
C MET A 777 34.24 -10.69 -15.46
N VAL A 778 33.62 -9.75 -14.75
CA VAL A 778 32.53 -8.92 -15.29
C VAL A 778 33.01 -8.14 -16.52
N ALA A 779 34.19 -7.53 -16.45
CA ALA A 779 34.80 -6.81 -17.57
C ALA A 779 35.12 -7.72 -18.76
N LEU A 780 35.66 -8.92 -18.53
CA LEU A 780 35.95 -9.89 -19.60
C LEU A 780 34.69 -10.37 -20.31
N VAL A 781 33.62 -10.70 -19.56
CA VAL A 781 32.33 -11.08 -20.16
C VAL A 781 31.76 -9.91 -20.97
N GLY A 782 31.83 -8.68 -20.44
CA GLY A 782 31.40 -7.50 -21.16
C GLY A 782 32.20 -7.22 -22.43
N LEU A 783 33.52 -7.39 -22.40
CA LEU A 783 34.39 -7.24 -23.56
C LEU A 783 34.12 -8.33 -24.60
N TYR A 784 33.91 -9.58 -24.17
CA TYR A 784 33.50 -10.66 -25.05
C TYR A 784 32.19 -10.30 -25.76
N ASN A 785 31.13 -9.94 -25.02
CA ASN A 785 29.85 -9.52 -25.57
C ASN A 785 29.98 -8.31 -26.51
N TYR A 786 30.86 -7.37 -26.18
CA TYR A 786 31.15 -6.22 -27.03
C TYR A 786 31.83 -6.65 -28.34
N ILE A 787 32.76 -7.60 -28.32
CA ILE A 787 33.45 -8.07 -29.54
C ILE A 787 32.52 -8.94 -30.40
N THR A 788 31.69 -9.78 -29.79
CA THR A 788 30.79 -10.72 -30.50
C THR A 788 29.43 -10.15 -30.88
N GLU A 789 29.12 -8.93 -30.43
CA GLU A 789 27.85 -8.21 -30.70
C GLU A 789 26.59 -8.89 -30.15
N THR A 790 26.74 -9.86 -29.24
CA THR A 790 25.61 -10.67 -28.74
C THR A 790 24.75 -9.96 -27.70
N TYR A 791 25.27 -8.94 -27.01
CA TYR A 791 24.55 -8.13 -26.01
C TYR A 791 25.14 -6.71 -25.90
N VAL A 792 24.79 -5.86 -26.86
CA VAL A 792 25.24 -4.46 -26.95
C VAL A 792 24.08 -3.52 -27.21
N VAL A 793 24.23 -2.26 -26.80
CA VAL A 793 23.26 -1.19 -27.06
C VAL A 793 23.94 -0.11 -27.89
N PHE A 794 23.21 0.50 -28.82
CA PHE A 794 23.71 1.58 -29.67
C PHE A 794 23.22 2.95 -29.18
N THR A 795 24.05 3.98 -29.28
CA THR A 795 23.60 5.37 -29.07
C THR A 795 22.72 5.83 -30.24
N PRO A 796 21.95 6.93 -30.08
CA PRO A 796 21.24 7.56 -31.19
C PRO A 796 22.16 7.93 -32.36
N GLU A 797 23.44 8.25 -32.11
CA GLU A 797 24.43 8.50 -33.17
C GLU A 797 25.09 7.21 -33.71
N GLY A 798 24.59 6.03 -33.35
CA GLY A 798 25.06 4.73 -33.84
C GLY A 798 26.30 4.17 -33.14
N ALA A 799 26.76 4.76 -32.03
CA ALA A 799 27.94 4.28 -31.32
C ALA A 799 27.63 3.08 -30.42
N LYS A 800 28.45 2.02 -30.51
CA LYS A 800 28.30 0.78 -29.74
C LYS A 800 28.70 0.94 -28.28
N ARG A 801 27.92 0.39 -27.35
CA ARG A 801 28.18 0.44 -25.89
C ARG A 801 28.28 -0.95 -25.28
N LEU A 802 29.19 -1.10 -24.33
CA LEU A 802 29.36 -2.31 -23.52
C LEU A 802 28.28 -2.37 -22.43
N VAL A 803 27.46 -3.42 -22.45
CA VAL A 803 26.31 -3.64 -21.55
C VAL A 803 26.55 -4.77 -20.55
N GLY A 804 27.50 -5.68 -20.86
CA GLY A 804 27.87 -6.77 -19.97
C GLY A 804 26.70 -7.73 -19.69
N ILE A 805 26.48 -8.01 -18.40
CA ILE A 805 25.48 -8.95 -17.89
C ILE A 805 24.25 -8.26 -17.27
N TYR A 806 24.27 -6.93 -17.16
CA TYR A 806 23.27 -6.16 -16.38
C TYR A 806 22.21 -5.48 -17.23
N GLY A 807 22.24 -5.62 -18.56
CA GLY A 807 21.29 -4.96 -19.47
C GLY A 807 21.47 -3.43 -19.60
N SER A 808 22.27 -2.79 -18.75
CA SER A 808 22.60 -1.36 -18.83
C SER A 808 24.12 -1.11 -18.77
N PRO A 809 24.67 -0.28 -19.68
CA PRO A 809 26.08 0.13 -19.61
C PRO A 809 26.45 0.84 -18.31
N ASN A 810 25.52 1.61 -17.72
CA ASN A 810 25.79 2.33 -16.47
C ASN A 810 25.92 1.38 -15.29
N SER A 811 25.12 0.31 -15.24
CA SER A 811 25.20 -0.71 -14.19
C SER A 811 26.55 -1.45 -14.19
N VAL A 812 27.11 -1.74 -15.36
CA VAL A 812 28.47 -2.28 -15.47
C VAL A 812 29.49 -1.28 -14.94
N ALA A 813 29.37 -0.02 -15.33
CA ALA A 813 30.31 1.02 -14.92
C ALA A 813 30.28 1.25 -13.40
N LEU A 814 29.11 1.16 -12.76
CA LEU A 814 28.94 1.22 -11.31
C LEU A 814 29.68 0.08 -10.61
N GLU A 815 29.50 -1.17 -11.06
CA GLU A 815 30.19 -2.35 -10.50
C GLU A 815 31.71 -2.22 -10.61
N LEU A 816 32.21 -1.92 -11.82
CA LEU A 816 33.64 -1.81 -12.08
C LEU A 816 34.26 -0.60 -11.37
N GLY A 817 33.52 0.50 -11.22
CA GLY A 817 33.91 1.67 -10.43
C GLY A 817 34.19 1.34 -8.97
N ARG A 818 33.62 0.25 -8.43
CA ARG A 818 33.87 -0.18 -7.04
C ARG A 818 35.03 -1.14 -6.90
N CYS A 819 35.40 -1.83 -7.97
CA CYS A 819 36.49 -2.80 -8.03
C CYS A 819 37.82 -2.14 -8.41
N LEU A 820 37.82 -1.25 -9.40
CA LEU A 820 39.00 -0.52 -9.90
C LEU A 820 39.83 0.20 -8.82
N PRO A 821 39.23 0.83 -7.79
CA PRO A 821 39.98 1.49 -6.72
C PRO A 821 40.95 0.55 -5.97
N PHE A 822 40.56 -0.72 -5.76
CA PHE A 822 41.45 -1.72 -5.13
C PHE A 822 42.61 -2.11 -6.05
N ALA A 823 42.33 -2.32 -7.34
CA ALA A 823 43.36 -2.62 -8.32
C ALA A 823 44.37 -1.47 -8.46
N PHE A 824 43.88 -0.23 -8.50
CA PHE A 824 44.72 0.96 -8.57
C PHE A 824 45.60 1.14 -7.32
N ALA A 825 45.03 0.95 -6.12
CA ALA A 825 45.78 1.01 -4.87
C ALA A 825 46.89 -0.05 -4.82
N TYR A 826 46.61 -1.28 -5.27
CA TYR A 826 47.61 -2.36 -5.35
C TYR A 826 48.71 -2.06 -6.35
N LEU A 827 48.40 -1.43 -7.48
CA LEU A 827 49.37 -1.11 -8.52
C LEU A 827 50.44 -0.10 -8.04
N ILE A 828 50.01 0.94 -7.32
CA ILE A 828 50.88 2.06 -6.92
C ILE A 828 51.62 1.83 -5.59
N LEU A 829 51.08 0.99 -4.70
CA LEU A 829 51.68 0.70 -3.40
C LEU A 829 52.64 -0.50 -3.47
N PRO A 830 53.59 -0.61 -2.53
CA PRO A 830 54.61 -1.67 -2.53
C PRO A 830 54.06 -3.00 -1.97
N VAL A 831 53.03 -3.56 -2.60
CA VAL A 831 52.33 -4.79 -2.15
C VAL A 831 52.83 -6.07 -2.83
N GLY A 832 54.15 -6.22 -3.05
CA GLY A 832 54.72 -7.41 -3.69
C GLY A 832 54.44 -7.53 -5.20
N TRP A 833 55.42 -8.03 -5.95
CA TRP A 833 55.40 -8.00 -7.42
C TRP A 833 54.17 -8.67 -8.05
N TRP A 834 53.83 -9.90 -7.62
CA TRP A 834 52.74 -10.65 -8.22
C TRP A 834 51.36 -9.99 -8.04
N ARG A 835 51.11 -9.36 -6.90
CA ARG A 835 49.88 -8.61 -6.65
C ARG A 835 49.79 -7.35 -7.49
N ARG A 836 50.92 -6.67 -7.73
CA ARG A 836 50.99 -5.51 -8.62
C ARG A 836 50.70 -5.90 -10.08
N VAL A 837 51.24 -7.03 -10.53
CA VAL A 837 50.96 -7.56 -11.88
C VAL A 837 49.50 -7.96 -12.00
N TYR A 838 48.99 -8.74 -11.04
CA TYR A 838 47.58 -9.15 -10.99
C TYR A 838 46.62 -7.95 -11.03
N ALA A 839 46.84 -6.97 -10.16
CA ALA A 839 46.05 -5.75 -10.10
C ALA A 839 46.23 -4.85 -11.33
N GLY A 840 47.44 -4.79 -11.92
CA GLY A 840 47.71 -4.02 -13.12
C GLY A 840 47.00 -4.58 -14.35
N VAL A 841 47.07 -5.90 -14.56
CA VAL A 841 46.38 -6.57 -15.68
C VAL A 841 44.86 -6.50 -15.50
N GLY A 842 44.35 -6.88 -14.33
CA GLY A 842 42.91 -6.81 -14.04
C GLY A 842 42.38 -5.36 -14.12
N GLY A 843 43.12 -4.41 -13.56
CA GLY A 843 42.81 -2.99 -13.62
C GLY A 843 42.76 -2.44 -15.05
N ALA A 844 43.69 -2.83 -15.93
CA ALA A 844 43.67 -2.42 -17.33
C ALA A 844 42.45 -2.97 -18.08
N ILE A 845 42.09 -4.24 -17.86
CA ILE A 845 40.89 -4.87 -18.44
C ILE A 845 39.62 -4.15 -17.96
N MET A 846 39.50 -3.91 -16.66
CA MET A 846 38.35 -3.18 -16.09
C MET A 846 38.26 -1.75 -16.61
N LEU A 847 39.39 -1.03 -16.70
CA LEU A 847 39.41 0.35 -17.20
C LEU A 847 38.97 0.42 -18.66
N LEU A 848 39.45 -0.50 -19.51
CA LEU A 848 39.01 -0.60 -20.90
C LEU A 848 37.50 -0.85 -20.98
N ALA A 849 36.97 -1.78 -20.19
CA ALA A 849 35.55 -2.07 -20.16
C ALA A 849 34.73 -0.84 -19.72
N VAL A 850 35.13 -0.13 -18.66
CA VAL A 850 34.46 1.11 -18.22
C VAL A 850 34.45 2.17 -19.32
N LEU A 851 35.56 2.38 -20.03
CA LEU A 851 35.60 3.34 -21.14
C LEU A 851 34.61 2.96 -22.26
N LEU A 852 34.46 1.67 -22.56
CA LEU A 852 33.52 1.15 -23.57
C LEU A 852 32.05 1.16 -23.10
N THR A 853 31.77 1.26 -21.80
CA THR A 853 30.38 1.52 -21.33
C THR A 853 29.90 2.92 -21.73
N GLN A 854 30.85 3.85 -21.93
CA GLN A 854 30.57 5.27 -22.16
C GLN A 854 29.69 5.88 -21.06
N SER A 855 29.78 5.38 -19.82
CA SER A 855 29.07 5.95 -18.68
C SER A 855 29.77 7.23 -18.20
N MET A 856 29.12 8.37 -18.40
CA MET A 856 29.66 9.66 -17.96
C MET A 856 29.79 9.74 -16.44
N GLY A 857 28.92 9.04 -15.71
CA GLY A 857 29.00 9.00 -14.25
C GLY A 857 30.29 8.37 -13.74
N ALA A 858 30.72 7.25 -14.34
CA ALA A 858 31.99 6.62 -13.99
C ALA A 858 33.20 7.42 -14.48
N ILE A 859 33.19 7.87 -15.75
CA ILE A 859 34.35 8.47 -16.40
C ILE A 859 34.62 9.89 -15.88
N ALA A 860 33.60 10.71 -15.69
CA ALA A 860 33.74 12.12 -15.32
C ALA A 860 33.75 12.36 -13.81
N PHE A 861 33.08 11.51 -13.01
CA PHE A 861 32.88 11.77 -11.59
C PHE A 861 33.42 10.64 -10.70
N GLY A 862 32.94 9.41 -10.90
CA GLY A 862 33.24 8.25 -10.05
C GLY A 862 34.72 7.90 -9.94
N LEU A 863 35.34 7.49 -11.05
CA LEU A 863 36.76 7.10 -11.08
C LEU A 863 37.71 8.25 -10.72
N PRO A 864 37.51 9.49 -11.22
CA PRO A 864 38.31 10.64 -10.78
C PRO A 864 38.24 10.84 -9.26
N ALA A 865 37.05 10.81 -8.65
CA ALA A 865 36.91 10.96 -7.20
C ALA A 865 37.63 9.83 -6.44
N ALA A 866 37.51 8.59 -6.90
CA ALA A 866 38.21 7.44 -6.32
C ALA A 866 39.74 7.59 -6.37
N PHE A 867 40.29 7.93 -7.53
CA PHE A 867 41.74 8.09 -7.70
C PHE A 867 42.28 9.29 -6.93
N VAL A 868 41.53 10.38 -6.84
CA VAL A 868 41.87 11.55 -6.02
C VAL A 868 42.04 11.15 -4.56
N VAL A 869 41.06 10.43 -3.99
CA VAL A 869 41.12 9.97 -2.60
C VAL A 869 42.31 9.04 -2.35
N ILE A 870 42.59 8.11 -3.27
CA ILE A 870 43.72 7.18 -3.17
C ILE A 870 45.07 7.91 -3.23
N ILE A 871 45.26 8.81 -4.19
CA ILE A 871 46.53 9.54 -4.39
C ILE A 871 46.78 10.51 -3.23
N LEU A 872 45.74 11.21 -2.75
CA LEU A 872 45.84 12.05 -1.55
C LEU A 872 46.21 11.22 -0.32
N GLY A 873 45.59 10.05 -0.15
CA GLY A 873 45.90 9.13 0.95
C GLY A 873 47.32 8.57 0.88
N TRP A 874 47.85 8.35 -0.32
CA TRP A 874 49.21 7.84 -0.54
C TRP A 874 50.31 8.91 -0.38
N GLN A 875 50.16 10.07 -1.02
CA GLN A 875 51.21 11.11 -1.15
C GLN A 875 51.01 12.32 -0.24
N GLY A 876 49.86 12.45 0.42
CA GLY A 876 49.53 13.60 1.27
C GLY A 876 49.67 14.93 0.53
N ARG A 877 50.44 15.87 1.08
CA ARG A 877 50.67 17.20 0.45
C ARG A 877 51.39 17.15 -0.90
N ARG A 878 52.09 16.05 -1.23
CA ARG A 878 52.79 15.86 -2.52
C ARG A 878 51.89 15.33 -3.62
N ALA A 879 50.61 15.05 -3.33
CA ALA A 879 49.65 14.50 -4.27
C ALA A 879 49.37 15.39 -5.50
N TRP A 880 49.59 16.70 -5.41
CA TRP A 880 49.28 17.62 -6.52
C TRP A 880 50.04 17.32 -7.82
N LEU A 881 51.28 16.85 -7.73
CA LEU A 881 52.08 16.43 -8.89
C LEU A 881 51.49 15.20 -9.61
N PRO A 882 51.28 14.04 -8.94
CA PRO A 882 50.67 12.88 -9.58
C PRO A 882 49.21 13.11 -9.98
N LEU A 883 48.45 13.95 -9.24
CA LEU A 883 47.09 14.34 -9.65
C LEU A 883 47.09 15.17 -10.93
N GLY A 884 47.98 16.17 -11.03
CA GLY A 884 48.16 16.96 -12.24
C GLY A 884 48.60 16.09 -13.42
N GLY A 885 49.54 15.18 -13.20
CA GLY A 885 49.97 14.20 -14.21
C GLY A 885 48.85 13.28 -14.68
N LEU A 886 48.04 12.75 -13.75
CA LEU A 886 46.89 11.90 -14.06
C LEU A 886 45.80 12.67 -14.82
N ALA A 887 45.52 13.92 -14.43
CA ALA A 887 44.55 14.78 -15.11
C ALA A 887 44.99 15.09 -16.54
N ILE A 888 46.28 15.40 -16.76
CA ILE A 888 46.83 15.63 -18.10
C ILE A 888 46.78 14.34 -18.92
N ALA A 889 47.23 13.21 -18.37
CA ALA A 889 47.20 11.93 -19.07
C ALA A 889 45.76 11.50 -19.43
N GLY A 890 44.82 11.68 -18.51
CA GLY A 890 43.39 11.43 -18.75
C GLY A 890 42.82 12.35 -19.82
N GLY A 891 43.10 13.66 -19.75
CA GLY A 891 42.67 14.62 -20.77
C GLY A 891 43.23 14.30 -22.16
N VAL A 892 44.53 13.98 -22.24
CA VAL A 892 45.18 13.58 -23.51
C VAL A 892 44.60 12.26 -24.04
N ALA A 893 44.30 11.30 -23.17
CA ALA A 893 43.67 10.03 -23.56
C ALA A 893 42.21 10.21 -24.02
N LEU A 894 41.48 11.18 -23.47
CA LEU A 894 40.11 11.49 -23.85
C LEU A 894 40.01 12.15 -25.23
N ILE A 895 41.04 12.87 -25.69
CA ILE A 895 41.03 13.53 -27.02
C ILE A 895 40.81 12.51 -28.16
N PRO A 896 41.67 11.50 -28.40
CA PRO A 896 41.44 10.53 -29.46
C PRO A 896 40.18 9.69 -29.20
N LEU A 897 39.84 9.43 -27.94
CA LEU A 897 38.66 8.66 -27.59
C LEU A 897 37.35 9.41 -27.93
N SER A 898 37.30 10.73 -27.71
CA SER A 898 36.17 11.59 -28.07
C SER A 898 35.96 11.76 -29.57
N LEU A 899 36.99 11.50 -30.38
CA LEU A 899 36.84 11.47 -31.83
C LEU A 899 36.06 10.22 -32.28
N VAL A 900 36.25 9.10 -31.59
CA VAL A 900 35.61 7.80 -31.88
C VAL A 900 34.29 7.62 -31.14
N VAL A 901 34.11 8.30 -30.00
CA VAL A 901 32.92 8.21 -29.14
C VAL A 901 32.24 9.58 -29.06
N PRO A 902 31.16 9.82 -29.83
CA PRO A 902 30.47 11.12 -29.90
C PRO A 902 30.03 11.64 -28.52
N ARG A 903 29.54 10.75 -27.64
CA ARG A 903 29.06 11.11 -26.31
C ARG A 903 30.12 11.74 -25.42
N LEU A 904 31.41 11.39 -25.59
CA LEU A 904 32.51 11.99 -24.80
C LEU A 904 32.78 13.45 -25.18
N ARG A 905 32.31 13.91 -26.35
CA ARG A 905 32.35 15.34 -26.73
C ARG A 905 31.39 16.18 -25.87
N HIS A 906 30.35 15.53 -25.37
CA HIS A 906 29.29 16.09 -24.54
C HIS A 906 29.39 15.61 -23.07
N ILE A 907 30.60 15.27 -22.61
CA ILE A 907 30.83 14.72 -21.26
C ILE A 907 30.37 15.65 -20.11
N PHE A 908 30.19 16.94 -20.40
CA PHE A 908 29.69 17.96 -19.46
C PHE A 908 28.28 18.46 -19.77
N ASP A 909 27.62 17.96 -20.83
CA ASP A 909 26.22 18.29 -21.08
C ASP A 909 25.32 17.47 -20.16
N PHE A 910 24.61 18.16 -19.27
CA PHE A 910 23.66 17.53 -18.36
C PHE A 910 22.36 17.25 -19.12
N ASP A 911 21.94 15.99 -19.09
CA ASP A 911 20.71 15.53 -19.73
C ASP A 911 19.46 16.12 -19.04
N ASN A 912 18.57 16.77 -19.81
CA ASN A 912 17.31 17.33 -19.34
C ASN A 912 16.41 16.29 -18.67
N ILE A 913 16.55 15.02 -19.07
CA ILE A 913 15.76 13.90 -18.54
C ILE A 913 15.98 13.75 -17.03
N ARG A 914 17.24 13.81 -16.56
CA ARG A 914 17.57 13.62 -15.14
C ARG A 914 16.96 14.71 -14.26
N ILE A 915 16.93 15.95 -14.74
CA ILE A 915 16.33 17.08 -14.03
C ILE A 915 14.82 16.87 -13.87
N ASN A 916 14.15 16.32 -14.88
CA ASN A 916 12.72 16.05 -14.81
C ASN A 916 12.41 14.92 -13.83
N VAL A 917 13.22 13.86 -13.81
CA VAL A 917 13.08 12.76 -12.84
C VAL A 917 13.32 13.25 -11.41
N TRP A 918 14.32 14.11 -11.20
CA TRP A 918 14.55 14.72 -9.88
C TRP A 918 13.38 15.58 -9.43
N ARG A 919 12.78 16.35 -10.34
CA ARG A 919 11.58 17.13 -10.05
C ARG A 919 10.40 16.22 -9.67
N SER A 920 10.19 15.16 -10.43
CA SER A 920 9.15 14.15 -10.15
C SER A 920 9.34 13.52 -8.77
N ALA A 921 10.59 13.18 -8.41
CA ALA A 921 10.92 12.70 -7.08
C ALA A 921 10.70 13.74 -5.98
N ILE A 922 10.95 15.03 -6.26
CA ILE A 922 10.67 16.11 -5.31
C ILE A 922 9.18 16.30 -5.09
N GLU A 923 8.34 16.25 -6.15
CA GLU A 923 6.88 16.31 -5.99
C GLU A 923 6.38 15.14 -5.14
N LEU A 924 6.87 13.92 -5.39
CA LEU A 924 6.58 12.76 -4.53
C LEU A 924 7.03 12.98 -3.07
N ILE A 925 8.21 13.58 -2.85
CA ILE A 925 8.71 13.87 -1.50
C ILE A 925 7.86 14.95 -0.79
N LYS A 926 7.26 15.91 -1.52
CA LYS A 926 6.37 16.91 -0.91
C LYS A 926 5.13 16.26 -0.30
N ASP A 927 4.59 15.24 -0.98
CA ASP A 927 3.44 14.48 -0.51
C ASP A 927 3.84 13.53 0.64
N HIS A 928 5.04 12.96 0.59
CA HIS A 928 5.54 11.97 1.56
C HIS A 928 6.88 12.34 2.22
N PRO A 929 7.00 13.48 2.93
CA PRO A 929 8.30 13.99 3.36
C PRO A 929 8.94 13.16 4.48
N ILE A 930 8.13 12.58 5.36
CA ILE A 930 8.61 11.86 6.55
C ILE A 930 8.89 10.39 6.24
N THR A 931 7.99 9.74 5.51
CA THR A 931 7.98 8.29 5.27
C THR A 931 8.62 7.90 3.94
N GLY A 932 8.62 8.82 2.96
CA GLY A 932 8.72 8.42 1.56
C GLY A 932 7.54 7.54 1.17
N VAL A 933 7.68 6.81 0.07
CA VAL A 933 6.68 5.86 -0.44
C VAL A 933 6.98 4.41 -0.03
N GLY A 934 8.17 4.13 0.51
CA GLY A 934 8.58 2.78 0.89
C GLY A 934 9.47 2.09 -0.15
N LEU A 935 9.95 0.89 0.19
CA LEU A 935 10.83 0.09 -0.67
C LEU A 935 10.12 -0.33 -1.97
N ASP A 936 10.85 -0.29 -3.09
CA ASP A 936 10.45 -0.65 -4.45
C ASP A 936 9.22 0.09 -5.03
N GLN A 937 8.82 1.23 -4.44
CA GLN A 937 7.59 1.92 -4.88
C GLN A 937 7.81 3.00 -5.96
N PHE A 938 9.02 3.54 -6.11
CA PHE A 938 9.27 4.70 -6.97
C PHE A 938 8.85 4.48 -8.43
N LEU A 939 9.11 3.31 -9.01
CA LEU A 939 8.71 2.98 -10.39
C LEU A 939 7.21 3.21 -10.61
N TYR A 940 6.40 2.70 -9.68
CA TYR A 940 4.95 2.69 -9.76
C TYR A 940 4.38 4.08 -9.50
N ALA A 941 4.91 4.78 -8.49
CA ALA A 941 4.53 6.16 -8.18
C ALA A 941 4.94 7.12 -9.31
N TYR A 942 6.15 6.98 -9.86
CA TYR A 942 6.63 7.78 -10.97
C TYR A 942 5.72 7.59 -12.18
N ARG A 943 5.57 6.37 -12.69
CA ARG A 943 4.76 6.09 -13.88
C ARG A 943 3.27 6.40 -13.70
N GLY A 944 2.72 6.17 -12.50
CA GLY A 944 1.29 6.24 -12.24
C GLY A 944 0.80 7.56 -11.62
N ARG A 945 1.68 8.48 -11.22
CA ARG A 945 1.24 9.73 -10.58
C ARG A 945 2.19 10.89 -10.87
N TYR A 946 3.50 10.69 -10.71
CA TYR A 946 4.46 11.79 -10.67
C TYR A 946 5.24 12.03 -11.98
N ILE A 947 5.00 11.26 -13.05
CA ILE A 947 5.72 11.42 -14.32
C ILE A 947 5.23 12.68 -15.04
N LEU A 948 6.14 13.64 -15.15
CA LEU A 948 5.89 14.90 -15.83
C LEU A 948 5.71 14.68 -17.34
N SER A 949 4.89 15.53 -17.95
CA SER A 949 4.67 15.57 -19.40
C SER A 949 5.94 15.78 -20.22
N GLU A 950 7.03 16.28 -19.64
CA GLU A 950 8.33 16.39 -20.30
C GLU A 950 9.27 15.19 -20.05
N ALA A 951 8.85 14.23 -19.22
CA ALA A 951 9.65 13.07 -18.80
C ALA A 951 9.13 11.73 -19.35
N TRP A 952 8.06 11.75 -20.16
CA TRP A 952 7.38 10.55 -20.67
C TRP A 952 8.27 9.64 -21.54
N ALA A 953 9.36 10.16 -22.09
CA ALA A 953 10.29 9.39 -22.93
C ALA A 953 10.92 8.20 -22.20
N ASP A 954 11.07 8.28 -20.87
CA ASP A 954 11.62 7.20 -20.03
C ASP A 954 10.65 6.91 -18.85
N PRO A 955 9.54 6.20 -19.09
CA PRO A 955 8.49 6.00 -18.10
C PRO A 955 8.81 4.89 -17.09
N ASP A 956 9.79 4.03 -17.37
CA ASP A 956 10.07 2.80 -16.61
C ASP A 956 11.30 2.93 -15.70
N LEU A 957 11.51 4.12 -15.12
CA LEU A 957 12.62 4.39 -14.21
C LEU A 957 12.32 3.91 -12.79
N SER A 958 13.19 3.05 -12.25
CA SER A 958 13.02 2.46 -10.92
C SER A 958 13.67 3.23 -9.77
N HIS A 959 14.42 4.30 -10.07
CA HIS A 959 15.05 5.16 -9.06
C HIS A 959 15.33 6.56 -9.63
N PRO A 960 15.46 7.60 -8.77
CA PRO A 960 15.60 8.98 -9.21
C PRO A 960 17.02 9.36 -9.71
N HIS A 961 17.92 8.41 -9.93
CA HIS A 961 19.34 8.66 -10.28
C HIS A 961 20.05 9.68 -9.37
N ASN A 962 19.74 9.72 -8.08
CA ASN A 962 20.42 10.54 -7.09
C ASN A 962 20.33 9.87 -5.72
N VAL A 963 21.48 9.56 -5.11
CA VAL A 963 21.55 8.79 -3.86
C VAL A 963 20.76 9.42 -2.71
N VAL A 964 20.67 10.75 -2.63
CA VAL A 964 19.92 11.43 -1.56
C VAL A 964 18.42 11.29 -1.80
N LEU A 965 17.97 11.55 -3.04
CA LEU A 965 16.56 11.41 -3.41
C LEU A 965 16.11 9.94 -3.31
N ASP A 966 16.96 8.99 -3.69
CA ASP A 966 16.67 7.56 -3.65
C ASP A 966 16.44 7.08 -2.20
N TYR A 967 17.30 7.49 -1.26
CA TYR A 967 17.08 7.23 0.17
C TYR A 967 15.82 7.92 0.71
N TRP A 968 15.51 9.13 0.26
CA TRP A 968 14.35 9.88 0.74
C TRP A 968 13.03 9.28 0.23
N VAL A 969 12.95 9.01 -1.06
CA VAL A 969 11.77 8.39 -1.68
C VAL A 969 11.49 7.02 -1.05
N ARG A 970 12.52 6.20 -0.80
CA ARG A 970 12.32 4.83 -0.27
C ARG A 970 12.08 4.76 1.23
N LEU A 971 12.76 5.59 2.02
CA LEU A 971 12.82 5.46 3.48
C LEU A 971 12.49 6.76 4.23
N GLY A 972 12.09 7.81 3.50
CA GLY A 972 11.77 9.11 4.06
C GLY A 972 12.98 9.90 4.55
N ILE A 973 12.72 11.00 5.26
CA ILE A 973 13.79 11.86 5.82
C ILE A 973 14.70 11.08 6.78
N PHE A 974 14.18 10.09 7.50
CA PHE A 974 14.98 9.24 8.37
C PHE A 974 15.96 8.37 7.59
N GLY A 975 15.60 7.96 6.37
CA GLY A 975 16.51 7.30 5.43
C GLY A 975 17.71 8.16 5.12
N VAL A 976 17.50 9.44 4.76
CA VAL A 976 18.57 10.40 4.48
C VAL A 976 19.47 10.60 5.71
N LEU A 977 18.88 10.79 6.90
CA LEU A 977 19.63 10.96 8.15
C LEU A 977 20.51 9.75 8.48
N ILE A 978 19.96 8.54 8.34
CA ILE A 978 20.70 7.29 8.53
C ILE A 978 21.80 7.14 7.48
N GLY A 979 21.52 7.44 6.21
CA GLY A 979 22.49 7.42 5.13
C GLY A 979 23.67 8.36 5.39
N VAL A 980 23.40 9.60 5.80
CA VAL A 980 24.43 10.58 6.20
C VAL A 980 25.24 10.06 7.40
N TRP A 981 24.58 9.52 8.42
CA TRP A 981 25.28 8.98 9.58
C TRP A 981 26.16 7.78 9.21
N LEU A 982 25.70 6.91 8.31
CA LEU A 982 26.46 5.78 7.81
C LEU A 982 27.73 6.26 7.09
N GLN A 983 27.62 7.29 6.25
CA GLN A 983 28.78 7.91 5.60
C GLN A 983 29.77 8.50 6.62
N VAL A 984 29.28 9.27 7.61
CA VAL A 984 30.13 9.82 8.67
C VAL A 984 30.83 8.71 9.47
N ALA A 985 30.10 7.64 9.82
CA ALA A 985 30.64 6.50 10.55
C ALA A 985 31.69 5.73 9.73
N PHE A 986 31.45 5.54 8.42
CA PHE A 986 32.40 4.92 7.50
C PHE A 986 33.69 5.73 7.44
N TRP A 987 33.62 7.02 7.10
CA TRP A 987 34.81 7.85 6.91
C TRP A 987 35.62 8.01 8.21
N ARG A 988 34.95 8.12 9.37
CA ARG A 988 35.65 8.12 10.68
C ARG A 988 36.39 6.80 10.91
N THR A 989 35.76 5.67 10.62
CA THR A 989 36.36 4.34 10.79
C THR A 989 37.51 4.13 9.80
N ALA A 990 37.32 4.50 8.53
CA ALA A 990 38.30 4.40 7.48
C ALA A 990 39.54 5.27 7.75
N VAL A 991 39.37 6.53 8.18
CA VAL A 991 40.49 7.41 8.56
C VAL A 991 41.24 6.85 9.76
N SER A 992 40.54 6.31 10.75
CA SER A 992 41.19 5.67 11.91
C SER A 992 42.01 4.45 11.50
N ALA A 993 41.47 3.57 10.64
CA ALA A 993 42.17 2.42 10.11
C ALA A 993 43.38 2.84 9.26
N TYR A 994 43.21 3.80 8.36
CA TYR A 994 44.28 4.39 7.54
C TYR A 994 45.43 4.90 8.41
N GLN A 995 45.14 5.68 9.46
CA GLN A 995 46.16 6.25 10.33
C GLN A 995 47.01 5.17 11.04
N GLN A 996 46.39 4.05 11.41
CA GLN A 996 47.05 2.93 12.09
C GLN A 996 47.96 2.13 11.15
N VAL A 997 47.57 1.94 9.88
CA VAL A 997 48.32 1.07 8.94
C VAL A 997 49.29 1.83 8.04
N ARG A 998 49.13 3.14 7.87
CA ARG A 998 49.88 3.92 6.85
C ARG A 998 51.42 3.87 6.96
N LYS A 999 51.97 3.55 8.13
CA LYS A 999 53.42 3.44 8.35
C LYS A 999 53.90 2.01 8.58
N SER A 1000 53.00 1.08 8.89
CA SER A 1000 53.33 -0.23 9.45
C SER A 1000 53.07 -1.38 8.48
N ASN A 1001 52.02 -1.30 7.64
CA ASN A 1001 51.65 -2.39 6.75
C ASN A 1001 51.17 -1.87 5.37
N PRO A 1002 51.98 -2.02 4.30
CA PRO A 1002 51.64 -1.51 2.97
C PRO A 1002 50.47 -2.26 2.31
N LEU A 1003 50.24 -3.52 2.65
CA LEU A 1003 49.12 -4.30 2.13
C LEU A 1003 47.79 -3.83 2.70
N LEU A 1004 47.71 -3.72 4.03
CA LEU A 1004 46.50 -3.20 4.68
C LEU A 1004 46.23 -1.74 4.29
N LEU A 1005 47.28 -0.94 4.08
CA LEU A 1005 47.15 0.40 3.53
C LEU A 1005 46.49 0.40 2.14
N ALA A 1006 46.91 -0.51 1.25
CA ALA A 1006 46.31 -0.61 -0.08
C ALA A 1006 44.84 -1.00 -0.03
N ILE A 1007 44.45 -1.90 0.88
CA ILE A 1007 43.05 -2.31 1.05
C ILE A 1007 42.20 -1.16 1.61
N VAL A 1008 42.69 -0.43 2.63
CA VAL A 1008 41.96 0.74 3.19
C VAL A 1008 41.80 1.85 2.15
N LEU A 1009 42.86 2.19 1.40
CA LEU A 1009 42.78 3.20 0.35
C LEU A 1009 41.87 2.76 -0.80
N GLY A 1010 41.90 1.48 -1.18
CA GLY A 1010 40.96 0.91 -2.13
C GLY A 1010 39.50 1.04 -1.66
N ALA A 1011 39.23 0.73 -0.39
CA ALA A 1011 37.89 0.88 0.19
C ALA A 1011 37.44 2.34 0.26
N MET A 1012 38.33 3.28 0.63
CA MET A 1012 38.05 4.71 0.62
C MET A 1012 37.78 5.23 -0.80
N GLY A 1013 38.56 4.79 -1.79
CA GLY A 1013 38.34 5.14 -3.20
C GLY A 1013 37.01 4.58 -3.73
N SER A 1014 36.67 3.35 -3.38
CA SER A 1014 35.40 2.70 -3.74
C SER A 1014 34.17 3.40 -3.11
N MET A 1015 34.30 3.92 -1.89
CA MET A 1015 33.27 4.77 -1.28
C MET A 1015 33.23 6.19 -1.87
N ALA A 1016 34.35 6.71 -2.38
CA ALA A 1016 34.35 7.98 -3.11
C ALA A 1016 33.61 7.85 -4.46
N ASP A 1017 33.82 6.75 -5.18
CA ASP A 1017 33.03 6.40 -6.36
C ASP A 1017 31.54 6.25 -6.02
N PHE A 1018 31.22 5.63 -4.86
CA PHE A 1018 29.84 5.54 -4.35
C PHE A 1018 29.12 6.87 -4.35
N LEU A 1019 29.77 7.86 -3.75
CA LEU A 1019 29.17 9.16 -3.56
C LEU A 1019 29.14 9.91 -4.89
N ALA A 1020 30.26 9.97 -5.61
CA ALA A 1020 30.37 10.78 -6.83
C ALA A 1020 29.50 10.24 -7.98
N HIS A 1021 29.54 8.94 -8.25
CA HIS A 1021 28.72 8.32 -9.28
C HIS A 1021 27.24 8.26 -8.86
N GLY A 1022 26.98 7.98 -7.58
CA GLY A 1022 25.64 7.92 -7.01
C GLY A 1022 24.87 9.25 -6.98
N MET A 1023 25.54 10.40 -7.13
CA MET A 1023 24.85 11.69 -7.28
C MET A 1023 24.09 11.81 -8.60
N ILE A 1024 24.42 10.97 -9.58
CA ILE A 1024 23.86 10.99 -10.93
C ILE A 1024 23.49 9.58 -11.40
N ASP A 1025 23.43 8.58 -10.52
CA ASP A 1025 22.93 7.24 -10.85
C ASP A 1025 22.57 6.46 -9.57
N SER A 1026 22.29 5.16 -9.67
CA SER A 1026 22.09 4.30 -8.49
C SER A 1026 23.40 4.15 -7.70
N ALA A 1027 23.28 4.05 -6.37
CA ALA A 1027 24.43 3.94 -5.47
C ALA A 1027 24.41 2.68 -4.61
N TYR A 1028 23.28 2.41 -3.94
CA TYR A 1028 23.11 1.31 -2.98
C TYR A 1028 22.04 0.30 -3.40
N PHE A 1029 20.87 0.76 -3.86
CA PHE A 1029 19.70 -0.07 -4.17
C PHE A 1029 19.85 -0.82 -5.50
N ALA A 1030 20.88 -1.65 -5.56
CA ALA A 1030 21.13 -2.67 -6.56
C ALA A 1030 21.83 -3.83 -5.86
N ILE A 1031 21.45 -5.07 -6.20
CA ILE A 1031 21.89 -6.28 -5.48
C ILE A 1031 23.42 -6.32 -5.38
N ASN A 1032 24.14 -6.33 -6.49
CA ASN A 1032 25.61 -6.33 -6.50
C ASN A 1032 26.24 -5.17 -5.69
N LEU A 1033 25.74 -3.93 -5.85
CA LEU A 1033 26.28 -2.76 -5.19
C LEU A 1033 26.11 -2.80 -3.67
N SER A 1034 24.98 -3.34 -3.18
CA SER A 1034 24.71 -3.50 -1.75
C SER A 1034 25.67 -4.48 -1.08
N PHE A 1035 26.05 -5.59 -1.73
CA PHE A 1035 27.05 -6.54 -1.21
C PHE A 1035 28.45 -5.91 -1.14
N ILE A 1036 28.86 -5.18 -2.18
CA ILE A 1036 30.14 -4.48 -2.17
C ILE A 1036 30.16 -3.42 -1.08
N PHE A 1037 29.08 -2.65 -0.93
CA PHE A 1037 28.96 -1.66 0.14
C PHE A 1037 29.17 -2.29 1.51
N MET A 1038 28.50 -3.41 1.80
CA MET A 1038 28.67 -4.16 3.05
C MET A 1038 30.11 -4.65 3.24
N LEU A 1039 30.77 -5.13 2.18
CA LEU A 1039 32.19 -5.49 2.21
C LEU A 1039 33.08 -4.29 2.59
N LEU A 1040 32.85 -3.10 2.02
CA LEU A 1040 33.62 -1.90 2.32
C LEU A 1040 33.56 -1.56 3.81
N LEU A 1041 32.37 -1.64 4.41
CA LEU A 1041 32.16 -1.38 5.83
C LEU A 1041 32.95 -2.35 6.71
N VAL A 1042 32.94 -3.65 6.39
CA VAL A 1042 33.71 -4.67 7.13
C VAL A 1042 35.21 -4.44 6.98
N LEU A 1043 35.71 -4.19 5.77
CA LEU A 1043 37.14 -4.07 5.52
C LEU A 1043 37.77 -2.97 6.38
N VAL A 1044 37.18 -1.77 6.40
CA VAL A 1044 37.72 -0.66 7.21
C VAL A 1044 37.65 -0.95 8.71
N GLN A 1045 36.61 -1.66 9.15
CA GLN A 1045 36.40 -1.98 10.56
C GLN A 1045 37.35 -3.06 11.07
N GLU A 1046 37.51 -4.17 10.33
CA GLU A 1046 38.40 -5.27 10.72
C GLU A 1046 39.88 -4.91 10.62
N ILE A 1047 40.26 -4.03 9.69
CA ILE A 1047 41.63 -3.49 9.62
C ILE A 1047 41.93 -2.66 10.87
N GLY A 1048 41.01 -1.79 11.28
CA GLY A 1048 41.15 -1.00 12.52
C GLY A 1048 41.22 -1.87 13.78
N ASN A 1049 40.55 -3.03 13.81
CA ASN A 1049 40.65 -3.97 14.92
C ASN A 1049 41.98 -4.74 14.91
N THR A 1050 42.44 -5.17 13.73
CA THR A 1050 43.68 -5.93 13.56
C THR A 1050 44.90 -5.11 13.98
N ALA A 1051 44.95 -3.84 13.61
CA ALA A 1051 46.06 -2.95 13.95
C ALA A 1051 46.14 -2.66 15.47
N LYS A 1052 45.00 -2.44 16.15
CA LYS A 1052 44.97 -2.28 17.62
C LYS A 1052 45.50 -3.50 18.38
N ASN A 1053 45.23 -4.70 17.88
CA ASN A 1053 45.70 -5.94 18.52
C ASN A 1053 47.22 -6.13 18.38
N LEU A 1054 47.83 -5.64 17.30
CA LEU A 1054 49.28 -5.70 17.08
C LEU A 1054 50.02 -4.79 18.07
N GLU A 1055 49.57 -3.54 18.26
CA GLU A 1055 50.14 -2.59 19.24
C GLU A 1055 50.07 -3.10 20.70
N GLN A 1056 48.98 -3.79 21.07
CA GLN A 1056 48.84 -4.40 22.40
C GLN A 1056 49.72 -5.64 22.61
N SER A 1057 50.17 -6.30 21.53
CA SER A 1057 51.08 -7.45 21.62
C SER A 1057 52.54 -7.04 21.77
N GLU A 1058 52.96 -5.96 21.10
CA GLU A 1058 54.33 -5.42 21.19
C GLU A 1058 54.59 -4.76 22.56
N SER A 1059 53.60 -4.08 23.14
CA SER A 1059 53.73 -3.49 24.49
C SER A 1059 53.83 -4.51 25.64
N ARG A 1060 53.47 -5.78 25.42
CA ARG A 1060 53.61 -6.85 26.43
C ARG A 1060 54.97 -7.57 26.38
N HIS A 1061 55.82 -7.31 25.39
CA HIS A 1061 57.12 -7.97 25.23
C HIS A 1061 58.32 -7.14 25.71
N HIS A 1062 58.09 -5.99 26.35
CA HIS A 1062 59.10 -5.29 27.14
C HIS A 1062 58.75 -5.36 28.65
N PRO A 1063 59.18 -6.41 29.37
CA PRO A 1063 59.43 -6.27 30.79
C PRO A 1063 60.80 -5.61 31.00
N ASP A 1064 60.87 -4.75 32.01
CA ASP A 1064 62.04 -4.00 32.47
C ASP A 1064 63.35 -4.82 32.44
N VAL A 1065 64.38 -4.25 31.78
CA VAL A 1065 65.77 -4.49 32.14
C VAL A 1065 66.28 -3.19 32.76
N GLY A 1066 66.18 -3.12 34.08
CA GLY A 1066 66.79 -2.14 34.97
C GLY A 1066 67.30 -2.85 36.20
#